data_AF-A0A846CEL2-F1
#
_entry.id   AF-A0A846CEL2-F1
#
_cell.length_a   1.000
_cell.length_b   1.000
_cell.length_c   1.000
_cell.angle_alpha   90.00
_cell.angle_beta   90.00
_cell.angle_gamma   90.00
#
_symmetry.space_group_name_H-M   'P 1'
#
loop_
_entity.id
_entity.type
_entity.pdbx_description
1 polymer ?
#
loop_
_entity_poly.entity_id
_entity_poly.type
_entity_poly.pdbx_seq_one_letter_code
_entity_poly.pdbx_strand_id
1 'polypeptide(L)'
;MVSNKILMASNKKIIESLDSSTEKEIVKEIVFIDSHVDNYQDFVTEVSSGTKVFIIEPNDDGIQQITKVINKYSQISSIHIISHGSPGCLYLGNSQLNINNINNNYSAALKTWSVTNILLYGCNLASGDAGAEFLEKLHKLTGANIAASGKATGSSALGGNWELEVTKGEIEVSLPFSDRIKNQWEHILDPFENQPYFFQVLSGRLNVFNPTELNYIAIGETHQPGYNAAGFNRQDNFIYAIEGVNGVLGTSGDVIRIHSDGTVEKVLINDVAITVNGNVQLNSADVDDENNLWVRTGNTQLTRINLETGTQTPFDLTPTPSDLSLARVLDIIYNDNDNDDGRKFYGVDPDGRIYTIDPFAGTISASQASEVMPDIDSLQFGNWGNGEAYGAAWTDAENNLFVSQNNGEQLYQISDYTTDSPTAKAFIQAVETRRNDGMSDPDQPDPTNVWLIVPDPDPGITEIPDVNDLFDYETTFTEDTTPVNIVTDEVSISDFLGVRDGDNDDVVGFLSRATITLNNPQDTDVLQVDVNALPNNIIAVVSESGDSISLQDIGFQEGVEQQTGLTTTTGNFETALRAVTFNNTDNTPDTTPREIDIQIFDSRNAGGNTSTVTIDVIPANDAPAFVNLDNTPTYAVGGDAVVLDSDATITDPELDERDNYNGATLTLARNGEASIEDVFSSTSGALTQNTDLTVGGTVIGTVTTNSGGTLILSFNGNATGDLVDQALQQIAYSNTSSTAGAVTINYTINDGNTADDDQGIGGALEGTGSITVNITSNQPPTVNSSDITVDEGIQDTGLGLTNHQVQSFNIHK
;
A
#
# COMPACT_ATOMS: atom_id res chain seq x y z
N MET A 1 -3.78 60.36 4.16
CA MET A 1 -3.08 60.87 2.96
C MET A 1 -2.71 59.67 2.11
N VAL A 2 -3.13 59.67 0.84
CA VAL A 2 -2.50 59.07 -0.36
C VAL A 2 -1.88 57.66 -0.18
N SER A 3 -2.59 56.58 -0.53
CA SER A 3 -2.66 55.97 -1.87
C SER A 3 -1.38 55.25 -2.30
N ASN A 4 -1.46 53.94 -2.48
CA ASN A 4 -0.87 53.29 -3.66
C ASN A 4 -1.76 52.12 -4.11
N LYS A 5 -2.46 52.38 -5.22
CA LYS A 5 -3.13 51.39 -6.08
C LYS A 5 -2.06 50.55 -6.76
N ILE A 6 -2.15 49.24 -6.65
CA ILE A 6 -1.71 48.32 -7.69
C ILE A 6 -2.99 47.84 -8.38
N LEU A 7 -3.09 48.15 -9.68
CA LEU A 7 -4.12 47.64 -10.58
C LEU A 7 -3.97 46.11 -10.66
N MET A 8 -4.98 45.37 -10.25
CA MET A 8 -5.28 44.06 -10.83
C MET A 8 -6.60 44.17 -11.58
N ALA A 9 -6.56 43.69 -12.82
CA ALA A 9 -7.66 43.74 -13.76
C ALA A 9 -8.82 42.86 -13.27
N SER A 10 -10.02 43.40 -13.47
CA SER A 10 -11.33 42.87 -13.12
C SER A 10 -11.64 41.52 -13.79
N ASN A 11 -12.06 40.52 -13.00
CA ASN A 11 -13.16 39.60 -13.33
C ASN A 11 -13.89 39.27 -12.02
N LYS A 12 -15.13 39.74 -11.91
CA LYS A 12 -15.92 39.80 -10.68
C LYS A 12 -16.65 38.46 -10.48
N LYS A 13 -16.29 37.64 -9.48
CA LYS A 13 -17.15 36.54 -8.98
C LYS A 13 -18.44 37.17 -8.43
N ILE A 14 -19.61 36.72 -8.90
CA ILE A 14 -20.91 37.28 -8.52
C ILE A 14 -21.64 36.28 -7.62
N ILE A 15 -21.72 36.60 -6.31
CA ILE A 15 -22.65 35.98 -5.36
C ILE A 15 -23.92 36.84 -5.39
N GLU A 16 -25.03 36.31 -5.91
CA GLU A 16 -26.26 37.08 -6.16
C GLU A 16 -27.36 36.74 -5.15
N SER A 17 -27.81 37.73 -4.36
CA SER A 17 -29.10 37.68 -3.64
C SER A 17 -30.21 38.28 -4.51
N LEU A 18 -31.40 37.66 -4.49
CA LEU A 18 -32.58 37.99 -5.30
C LEU A 18 -32.88 39.49 -5.45
N ASP A 19 -32.62 40.06 -6.64
CA ASP A 19 -33.35 41.26 -7.10
C ASP A 19 -33.68 41.20 -8.59
N SER A 20 -34.80 41.82 -8.94
CA SER A 20 -35.53 41.66 -10.20
C SER A 20 -34.86 42.41 -11.36
N SER A 21 -34.35 41.67 -12.35
CA SER A 21 -34.14 42.18 -13.70
C SER A 21 -34.74 41.22 -14.74
N THR A 22 -35.43 41.78 -15.73
CA THR A 22 -36.32 41.07 -16.68
C THR A 22 -35.63 40.68 -18.00
N GLU A 23 -34.31 40.65 -18.06
CA GLU A 23 -33.57 40.10 -19.21
C GLU A 23 -32.83 38.83 -18.78
N LYS A 24 -33.20 37.68 -19.37
CA LYS A 24 -32.60 36.38 -19.06
C LYS A 24 -31.15 36.32 -19.54
N GLU A 25 -30.21 36.43 -18.60
CA GLU A 25 -28.75 36.31 -18.81
C GLU A 25 -28.38 34.97 -19.48
N ILE A 26 -27.30 34.97 -20.28
CA ILE A 26 -26.68 33.76 -20.84
C ILE A 26 -25.57 33.32 -19.87
N VAL A 27 -25.66 32.11 -19.35
CA VAL A 27 -24.67 31.53 -18.44
C VAL A 27 -24.10 30.28 -19.08
N LYS A 28 -22.78 30.12 -19.12
CA LYS A 28 -22.19 28.92 -19.72
C LYS A 28 -22.26 27.73 -18.77
N GLU A 29 -21.94 27.95 -17.50
CA GLU A 29 -21.76 26.89 -16.52
C GLU A 29 -22.29 27.32 -15.15
N ILE A 30 -23.00 26.40 -14.50
CA ILE A 30 -23.53 26.57 -13.15
C ILE A 30 -23.11 25.38 -12.28
N VAL A 31 -22.66 25.65 -11.07
CA VAL A 31 -22.34 24.68 -10.04
C VAL A 31 -23.38 24.80 -8.92
N PHE A 32 -24.09 23.72 -8.64
CA PHE A 32 -24.97 23.56 -7.50
C PHE A 32 -24.24 22.71 -6.46
N ILE A 33 -24.15 23.20 -5.22
CA ILE A 33 -23.49 22.49 -4.12
C ILE A 33 -24.51 22.30 -3.01
N ASP A 34 -24.73 21.05 -2.63
CA ASP A 34 -25.54 20.74 -1.46
C ASP A 34 -24.82 21.17 -0.18
N SER A 35 -25.57 21.78 0.74
CA SER A 35 -25.00 22.32 1.98
C SER A 35 -24.73 21.25 3.04
N HIS A 36 -25.24 20.03 2.87
CA HIS A 36 -24.91 18.90 3.76
C HIS A 36 -23.57 18.25 3.41
N VAL A 37 -22.94 18.61 2.28
CA VAL A 37 -21.61 18.10 1.93
C VAL A 37 -20.56 18.65 2.89
N ASP A 38 -19.69 17.75 3.37
CA ASP A 38 -18.58 18.11 4.25
C ASP A 38 -17.69 19.20 3.64
N ASN A 39 -17.42 20.24 4.45
CA ASN A 39 -16.62 21.41 4.06
C ASN A 39 -17.03 22.03 2.72
N TYR A 40 -18.33 22.06 2.40
CA TYR A 40 -18.83 22.55 1.11
C TYR A 40 -18.33 23.97 0.73
N GLN A 41 -17.95 24.79 1.71
CA GLN A 41 -17.43 26.14 1.50
C GLN A 41 -16.12 26.16 0.69
N ASP A 42 -15.30 25.10 0.76
CA ASP A 42 -14.08 25.00 -0.03
C ASP A 42 -14.40 25.00 -1.54
N PHE A 43 -15.40 24.22 -1.98
CA PHE A 43 -15.88 24.24 -3.37
C PHE A 43 -16.34 25.64 -3.80
N VAL A 44 -17.03 26.37 -2.93
CA VAL A 44 -17.48 27.75 -3.25
C VAL A 44 -16.30 28.65 -3.58
N THR A 45 -15.20 28.50 -2.85
CA THR A 45 -13.99 29.33 -3.05
C THR A 45 -13.17 28.90 -4.28
N GLU A 46 -13.14 27.60 -4.57
CA GLU A 46 -12.24 26.96 -5.53
C GLU A 46 -12.86 26.62 -6.90
N VAL A 47 -14.13 26.95 -7.13
CA VAL A 47 -14.72 26.89 -8.47
C VAL A 47 -14.08 27.89 -9.43
N SER A 48 -13.88 27.43 -10.68
CA SER A 48 -13.26 28.11 -11.80
C SER A 48 -13.88 29.48 -12.09
N SER A 49 -13.04 30.41 -12.56
CA SER A 49 -13.47 31.76 -12.91
C SER A 49 -14.45 31.74 -14.09
N GLY A 50 -15.63 32.32 -13.91
CA GLY A 50 -16.67 32.42 -14.95
C GLY A 50 -17.85 31.46 -14.77
N THR A 51 -17.75 30.57 -13.78
CA THR A 51 -18.82 29.64 -13.38
C THR A 51 -19.66 30.26 -12.26
N LYS A 52 -20.99 30.12 -12.33
CA LYS A 52 -21.89 30.60 -11.26
C LYS A 52 -22.09 29.49 -10.23
N VAL A 53 -22.05 29.83 -8.94
CA VAL A 53 -22.24 28.88 -7.83
C VAL A 53 -23.55 29.16 -7.11
N PHE A 54 -24.33 28.13 -6.83
CA PHE A 54 -25.54 28.19 -6.01
C PHE A 54 -25.49 27.11 -4.93
N ILE A 55 -25.77 27.51 -3.69
CA ILE A 55 -25.91 26.57 -2.57
C ILE A 55 -27.36 26.09 -2.54
N ILE A 56 -27.53 24.78 -2.37
CA ILE A 56 -28.84 24.17 -2.10
C ILE A 56 -29.04 24.24 -0.60
N GLU A 57 -30.09 24.95 -0.19
CA GLU A 57 -30.43 25.14 1.22
C GLU A 57 -30.94 23.83 1.82
N PRO A 58 -30.59 23.52 3.07
CA PRO A 58 -30.77 22.18 3.63
C PRO A 58 -32.24 21.81 3.93
N ASN A 59 -33.10 22.82 4.13
CA ASN A 59 -34.48 22.62 4.59
C ASN A 59 -35.55 22.72 3.48
N ASP A 60 -35.13 22.91 2.23
CA ASP A 60 -36.02 23.11 1.08
C ASP A 60 -35.75 22.03 0.01
N ASP A 61 -36.76 21.68 -0.78
CA ASP A 61 -36.62 20.67 -1.84
C ASP A 61 -35.57 21.10 -2.87
N GLY A 62 -34.44 20.38 -2.91
CA GLY A 62 -33.29 20.76 -3.73
C GLY A 62 -33.57 20.70 -5.23
N ILE A 63 -34.42 19.77 -5.68
CA ILE A 63 -34.83 19.68 -7.09
C ILE A 63 -35.63 20.94 -7.47
N GLN A 64 -36.50 21.42 -6.60
CA GLN A 64 -37.24 22.68 -6.83
C GLN A 64 -36.32 23.91 -6.81
N GLN A 65 -35.33 23.94 -5.91
CA GLN A 65 -34.33 25.00 -5.86
C GLN A 65 -33.53 25.08 -7.16
N ILE A 66 -32.99 23.95 -7.64
CA ILE A 66 -32.27 23.84 -8.92
C ILE A 66 -33.18 24.26 -10.09
N THR A 67 -34.40 23.72 -10.14
CA THR A 67 -35.39 24.04 -11.18
C THR A 67 -35.67 25.54 -11.25
N LYS A 68 -35.81 26.20 -10.10
CA LYS A 68 -36.04 27.64 -10.01
C LYS A 68 -34.85 28.44 -10.54
N VAL A 69 -33.61 28.00 -10.29
CA VAL A 69 -32.39 28.65 -10.79
C VAL A 69 -32.24 28.46 -12.30
N ILE A 70 -32.35 27.23 -12.79
CA ILE A 70 -32.23 26.92 -14.23
C ILE A 70 -33.23 27.77 -15.05
N ASN A 71 -34.47 27.88 -14.57
CA ASN A 71 -35.51 28.62 -15.27
C ASN A 71 -35.30 30.15 -15.33
N LYS A 72 -34.36 30.72 -14.53
CA LYS A 72 -33.98 32.14 -14.62
C LYS A 72 -33.17 32.45 -15.88
N TYR A 73 -32.41 31.49 -16.39
CA TYR A 73 -31.50 31.71 -17.51
C TYR A 73 -32.16 31.31 -18.84
N SER A 74 -31.67 31.90 -19.94
CA SER A 74 -32.18 31.62 -21.30
C SER A 74 -31.41 30.51 -22.01
N GLN A 75 -30.16 30.28 -21.59
CA GLN A 75 -29.28 29.25 -22.11
C GLN A 75 -28.26 28.88 -21.01
N ILE A 76 -28.09 27.58 -20.78
CA ILE A 76 -27.08 26.98 -19.90
C ILE A 76 -26.43 25.83 -20.66
N SER A 77 -25.10 25.81 -20.79
CA SER A 77 -24.41 24.71 -21.47
C SER A 77 -24.26 23.52 -20.53
N SER A 78 -23.67 23.75 -19.35
CA SER A 78 -23.41 22.68 -18.37
C SER A 78 -23.93 23.09 -17.00
N ILE A 79 -24.50 22.13 -16.28
CA ILE A 79 -24.66 22.22 -14.83
C ILE A 79 -23.84 21.12 -14.15
N HIS A 80 -23.31 21.45 -13.00
CA HIS A 80 -22.60 20.55 -12.09
C HIS A 80 -23.40 20.49 -10.80
N ILE A 81 -23.67 19.29 -10.29
CA ILE A 81 -24.40 19.09 -9.04
C ILE A 81 -23.49 18.29 -8.11
N ILE A 82 -23.10 18.88 -6.98
CA ILE A 82 -22.28 18.29 -5.95
C ILE A 82 -23.18 18.01 -4.76
N SER A 83 -23.25 16.75 -4.36
CA SER A 83 -24.11 16.29 -3.28
C SER A 83 -23.67 14.89 -2.84
N HIS A 84 -24.18 14.42 -1.70
CA HIS A 84 -24.10 13.00 -1.44
C HIS A 84 -24.86 12.17 -2.48
N GLY A 85 -24.41 10.93 -2.68
CA GLY A 85 -25.00 9.98 -3.62
C GLY A 85 -25.10 8.58 -3.04
N SER A 86 -25.98 7.79 -3.63
CA SER A 86 -26.03 6.34 -3.50
C SER A 86 -26.53 5.75 -4.83
N PRO A 87 -26.40 4.44 -5.10
CA PRO A 87 -26.78 3.86 -6.39
C PRO A 87 -28.20 4.26 -6.84
N GLY A 88 -28.28 5.11 -7.87
CA GLY A 88 -29.53 5.63 -8.43
C GLY A 88 -30.26 6.71 -7.61
N CYS A 89 -29.60 7.36 -6.66
CA CYS A 89 -30.16 8.41 -5.80
C CYS A 89 -29.19 9.58 -5.53
N LEU A 90 -29.69 10.81 -5.65
CA LEU A 90 -29.02 12.04 -5.21
C LEU A 90 -29.76 12.66 -4.02
N TYR A 91 -29.02 13.13 -3.03
CA TYR A 91 -29.55 13.83 -1.85
C TYR A 91 -29.39 15.34 -2.02
N LEU A 92 -30.49 16.09 -2.08
CA LEU A 92 -30.51 17.50 -2.47
C LEU A 92 -31.44 18.31 -1.56
N GLY A 93 -30.88 19.10 -0.66
CA GLY A 93 -31.61 19.79 0.41
C GLY A 93 -32.29 18.75 1.30
N ASN A 94 -33.61 18.88 1.48
CA ASN A 94 -34.41 17.91 2.22
C ASN A 94 -35.15 16.89 1.33
N SER A 95 -34.69 16.72 0.08
CA SER A 95 -35.33 15.83 -0.87
C SER A 95 -34.33 14.90 -1.55
N GLN A 96 -34.84 13.79 -2.08
CA GLN A 96 -34.07 12.83 -2.86
C GLN A 96 -34.51 12.90 -4.31
N LEU A 97 -33.57 12.83 -5.25
CA LEU A 97 -33.87 12.54 -6.65
C LEU A 97 -33.42 11.11 -6.96
N ASN A 98 -34.37 10.19 -7.10
CA ASN A 98 -34.06 8.76 -7.23
C ASN A 98 -34.94 8.01 -8.24
N ILE A 99 -34.62 6.74 -8.48
CA ILE A 99 -35.29 5.90 -9.49
C ILE A 99 -36.82 5.77 -9.31
N ASN A 100 -37.30 5.86 -8.07
CA ASN A 100 -38.70 5.67 -7.70
C ASN A 100 -39.53 6.95 -7.88
N ASN A 101 -38.93 8.12 -7.62
CA ASN A 101 -39.63 9.39 -7.64
C ASN A 101 -39.36 10.24 -8.90
N ILE A 102 -38.32 9.93 -9.68
CA ILE A 102 -37.92 10.71 -10.87
C ILE A 102 -39.04 10.84 -11.91
N ASN A 103 -39.84 9.78 -12.11
CA ASN A 103 -40.96 9.78 -13.06
C ASN A 103 -42.27 10.31 -12.45
N ASN A 104 -42.47 10.13 -11.16
CA ASN A 104 -43.76 10.36 -10.50
C ASN A 104 -43.84 11.76 -9.89
N ASN A 105 -42.82 12.16 -9.13
CA ASN A 105 -42.82 13.38 -8.34
C ASN A 105 -42.13 14.52 -9.11
N TYR A 106 -41.00 14.24 -9.78
CA TYR A 106 -40.13 15.28 -10.36
C TYR A 106 -40.17 15.39 -11.88
N SER A 107 -40.88 14.51 -12.59
CA SER A 107 -40.84 14.48 -14.07
C SER A 107 -41.29 15.80 -14.73
N ALA A 108 -42.24 16.51 -14.13
CA ALA A 108 -42.69 17.80 -14.62
C ALA A 108 -41.61 18.88 -14.47
N ALA A 109 -40.88 18.90 -13.35
CA ALA A 109 -39.80 19.84 -13.09
C ALA A 109 -38.59 19.57 -14.00
N LEU A 110 -38.16 18.31 -14.08
CA LEU A 110 -36.99 17.90 -14.88
C LEU A 110 -37.17 18.17 -16.38
N LYS A 111 -38.38 18.02 -16.92
CA LYS A 111 -38.70 18.38 -18.32
C LYS A 111 -38.52 19.87 -18.62
N THR A 112 -38.44 20.73 -17.60
CA THR A 112 -38.17 22.16 -17.78
C THR A 112 -36.68 22.49 -17.75
N TRP A 113 -35.82 21.53 -17.43
CA TRP A 113 -34.38 21.75 -17.37
C TRP A 113 -33.79 21.85 -18.77
N SER A 114 -33.75 23.07 -19.30
CA SER A 114 -33.19 23.38 -20.62
C SER A 114 -31.67 23.58 -20.54
N VAL A 115 -30.94 22.49 -20.33
CA VAL A 115 -29.47 22.43 -20.22
C VAL A 115 -28.90 21.43 -21.24
N THR A 116 -27.67 21.64 -21.73
CA THR A 116 -27.04 20.69 -22.68
C THR A 116 -26.41 19.50 -21.95
N ASN A 117 -25.70 19.76 -20.85
CA ASN A 117 -24.94 18.77 -20.09
C ASN A 117 -25.27 18.85 -18.59
N ILE A 118 -25.33 17.69 -17.94
CA ILE A 118 -25.49 17.55 -16.49
C ILE A 118 -24.35 16.67 -15.99
N LEU A 119 -23.53 17.21 -15.10
CA LEU A 119 -22.43 16.49 -14.45
C LEU A 119 -22.80 16.30 -12.98
N LEU A 120 -22.84 15.05 -12.53
CA LEU A 120 -23.33 14.67 -11.21
C LEU A 120 -22.18 14.11 -10.38
N TYR A 121 -21.80 14.84 -9.34
CA TYR A 121 -20.78 14.47 -8.36
C TYR A 121 -21.51 13.99 -7.11
N GLY A 122 -21.62 12.69 -6.97
CA GLY A 122 -22.18 12.03 -5.79
C GLY A 122 -21.72 10.59 -5.77
N CYS A 123 -21.21 10.14 -4.62
CA CYS A 123 -20.62 8.81 -4.49
C CYS A 123 -21.56 7.73 -5.01
N ASN A 124 -21.01 6.82 -5.82
CA ASN A 124 -21.66 5.60 -6.29
C ASN A 124 -22.99 5.82 -7.06
N LEU A 125 -23.34 7.04 -7.45
CA LEU A 125 -24.64 7.39 -8.05
C LEU A 125 -24.96 6.53 -9.27
N ALA A 126 -23.98 6.33 -10.13
CA ALA A 126 -24.13 5.60 -11.38
C ALA A 126 -23.78 4.10 -11.26
N SER A 127 -23.55 3.62 -10.03
CA SER A 127 -23.20 2.22 -9.79
C SER A 127 -24.39 1.28 -10.01
N GLY A 128 -24.09 0.09 -10.54
CA GLY A 128 -25.04 -1.00 -10.76
C GLY A 128 -26.23 -0.68 -11.69
N ASP A 129 -27.19 -1.60 -11.70
CA ASP A 129 -28.39 -1.49 -12.54
C ASP A 129 -29.26 -0.27 -12.16
N ALA A 130 -29.33 0.03 -10.85
CA ALA A 130 -30.10 1.17 -10.33
C ALA A 130 -29.55 2.51 -10.85
N GLY A 131 -28.23 2.71 -10.77
CA GLY A 131 -27.57 3.91 -11.29
C GLY A 131 -27.71 4.04 -12.81
N ALA A 132 -27.49 2.95 -13.54
CA ALA A 132 -27.65 2.93 -15.00
C ALA A 132 -29.09 3.28 -15.44
N GLU A 133 -30.11 2.77 -14.75
CA GLU A 133 -31.52 3.08 -15.02
C GLU A 133 -31.86 4.53 -14.64
N PHE A 134 -31.33 5.03 -13.53
CA PHE A 134 -31.54 6.41 -13.07
C PHE A 134 -31.02 7.42 -14.10
N LEU A 135 -29.76 7.26 -14.54
CA LEU A 135 -29.15 8.09 -15.58
C LEU A 135 -29.94 8.04 -16.90
N GLU A 136 -30.39 6.86 -17.31
CA GLU A 136 -31.19 6.69 -18.53
C GLU A 136 -32.53 7.44 -18.45
N LYS A 137 -33.21 7.39 -17.30
CA LYS A 137 -34.46 8.14 -17.08
C LYS A 137 -34.22 9.64 -17.03
N LEU A 138 -33.16 10.09 -16.34
CA LEU A 138 -32.81 11.50 -16.26
C LEU A 138 -32.48 12.06 -17.65
N HIS A 139 -31.70 11.34 -18.45
CA HIS A 139 -31.35 11.71 -19.84
C HIS A 139 -32.61 11.86 -20.71
N LYS A 140 -33.56 10.93 -20.61
CA LYS A 140 -34.83 10.99 -21.35
C LYS A 140 -35.74 12.13 -20.93
N LEU A 141 -35.73 12.51 -19.65
CA LEU A 141 -36.60 13.56 -19.14
C LEU A 141 -36.07 14.97 -19.45
N THR A 142 -34.76 15.17 -19.33
CA THR A 142 -34.12 16.48 -19.55
C THR A 142 -33.70 16.68 -21.02
N GLY A 143 -33.37 15.59 -21.72
CA GLY A 143 -32.74 15.63 -23.04
C GLY A 143 -31.26 16.03 -23.01
N ALA A 144 -30.68 16.21 -21.83
CA ALA A 144 -29.28 16.60 -21.64
C ALA A 144 -28.34 15.39 -21.69
N ASN A 145 -27.09 15.58 -22.12
CA ASN A 145 -26.06 14.56 -21.89
C ASN A 145 -25.70 14.52 -20.41
N ILE A 146 -25.38 13.33 -19.88
CA ILE A 146 -25.12 13.13 -18.46
C ILE A 146 -23.76 12.46 -18.28
N ALA A 147 -22.98 12.95 -17.32
CA ALA A 147 -21.83 12.25 -16.77
C ALA A 147 -22.01 12.16 -15.25
N ALA A 148 -21.72 11.02 -14.66
CA ALA A 148 -21.84 10.80 -13.22
C ALA A 148 -20.77 9.82 -12.74
N SER A 149 -20.43 9.91 -11.46
CA SER A 149 -19.52 8.96 -10.83
C SER A 149 -20.21 7.62 -10.57
N GLY A 150 -19.52 6.53 -10.88
CA GLY A 150 -19.90 5.16 -10.53
C GLY A 150 -19.21 4.65 -9.25
N LYS A 151 -18.34 5.46 -8.65
CA LYS A 151 -17.50 5.13 -7.49
C LYS A 151 -17.55 6.23 -6.42
N ALA A 152 -16.81 6.06 -5.34
CA ALA A 152 -16.62 7.13 -4.36
C ALA A 152 -16.00 8.37 -5.05
N THR A 153 -16.57 9.54 -4.81
CA THR A 153 -16.12 10.81 -5.41
C THR A 153 -15.42 11.67 -4.36
N GLY A 154 -14.14 12.01 -4.52
CA GLY A 154 -13.39 12.84 -3.56
C GLY A 154 -11.93 12.43 -3.39
N SER A 155 -11.46 12.45 -2.14
CA SER A 155 -10.11 12.12 -1.71
C SER A 155 -9.70 10.69 -2.10
N SER A 156 -8.54 10.55 -2.76
CA SER A 156 -7.96 9.24 -3.07
C SER A 156 -7.49 8.49 -1.82
N ALA A 157 -7.13 9.20 -0.76
CA ALA A 157 -6.77 8.58 0.53
C ALA A 157 -7.96 7.84 1.18
N LEU A 158 -9.20 8.18 0.78
CA LEU A 158 -10.43 7.52 1.22
C LEU A 158 -11.03 6.61 0.12
N GLY A 159 -10.22 6.23 -0.88
CA GLY A 159 -10.66 5.40 -2.02
C GLY A 159 -11.53 6.11 -3.06
N GLY A 160 -11.65 7.44 -2.98
CA GLY A 160 -12.41 8.27 -3.91
C GLY A 160 -11.59 8.80 -5.09
N ASN A 161 -12.28 9.33 -6.11
CA ASN A 161 -11.63 10.11 -7.17
C ASN A 161 -12.57 11.20 -7.72
N TRP A 162 -12.13 11.98 -8.70
CA TRP A 162 -12.94 13.04 -9.31
C TRP A 162 -13.50 12.67 -10.69
N GLU A 163 -13.48 11.39 -11.04
CA GLU A 163 -13.89 10.91 -12.35
C GLU A 163 -15.42 10.77 -12.44
N LEU A 164 -15.93 11.02 -13.65
CA LEU A 164 -17.34 10.83 -14.02
C LEU A 164 -17.43 9.84 -15.17
N GLU A 165 -17.09 8.59 -14.86
CA GLU A 165 -16.83 7.50 -15.78
C GLU A 165 -18.09 6.95 -16.47
N VAL A 166 -19.28 7.18 -15.89
CA VAL A 166 -20.54 6.72 -16.48
C VAL A 166 -21.23 7.85 -17.23
N THR A 167 -21.40 7.68 -18.55
CA THR A 167 -21.97 8.70 -19.42
C THR A 167 -23.23 8.26 -20.17
N LYS A 168 -24.12 9.21 -20.47
CA LYS A 168 -25.28 9.07 -21.36
C LYS A 168 -25.33 10.22 -22.35
N GLY A 169 -25.29 9.90 -23.64
CA GLY A 169 -25.16 10.89 -24.72
C GLY A 169 -23.70 11.23 -25.03
N GLU A 170 -23.48 12.30 -25.77
CA GLU A 170 -22.13 12.74 -26.17
C GLU A 170 -21.69 13.90 -25.27
N ILE A 171 -20.81 13.62 -24.30
CA ILE A 171 -20.31 14.60 -23.33
C ILE A 171 -18.80 14.51 -23.17
N GLU A 172 -18.15 15.66 -23.16
CA GLU A 172 -16.75 15.82 -22.74
C GLU A 172 -16.76 16.27 -21.27
N VAL A 173 -16.11 15.51 -20.40
CA VAL A 173 -16.05 15.79 -18.97
C VAL A 173 -14.96 16.81 -18.68
N SER A 174 -15.35 17.95 -18.12
CA SER A 174 -14.43 18.97 -17.61
C SER A 174 -14.89 19.36 -16.21
N LEU A 175 -14.00 19.20 -15.22
CA LEU A 175 -14.29 19.56 -13.84
C LEU A 175 -14.22 21.08 -13.65
N PRO A 176 -15.14 21.69 -12.87
CA PRO A 176 -15.14 23.12 -12.62
C PRO A 176 -14.23 23.52 -11.45
N PHE A 177 -13.43 22.60 -10.88
CA PHE A 177 -12.65 22.81 -9.65
C PHE A 177 -11.15 23.03 -9.91
N SER A 178 -10.48 23.72 -8.98
CA SER A 178 -9.03 23.91 -9.00
C SER A 178 -8.26 22.63 -8.64
N ASP A 179 -6.96 22.61 -8.92
CA ASP A 179 -6.07 21.49 -8.50
C ASP A 179 -6.00 21.34 -6.98
N ARG A 180 -6.27 22.41 -6.21
CA ARG A 180 -6.37 22.34 -4.75
C ARG A 180 -7.51 21.40 -4.31
N ILE A 181 -8.72 21.56 -4.84
CA ILE A 181 -9.82 20.64 -4.50
C ILE A 181 -9.52 19.22 -4.94
N LYS A 182 -8.98 19.05 -6.15
CA LYS A 182 -8.72 17.72 -6.71
C LYS A 182 -7.68 16.93 -5.91
N ASN A 183 -6.71 17.61 -5.31
CA ASN A 183 -5.55 16.97 -4.68
C ASN A 183 -5.51 17.12 -3.14
N GLN A 184 -6.30 18.02 -2.55
CA GLN A 184 -6.19 18.38 -1.12
C GLN A 184 -7.55 18.42 -0.40
N TRP A 185 -8.66 18.12 -1.06
CA TRP A 185 -9.93 17.95 -0.35
C TRP A 185 -9.93 16.57 0.30
N GLU A 186 -10.05 16.54 1.62
CA GLU A 186 -9.76 15.35 2.44
C GLU A 186 -10.97 14.42 2.60
N HIS A 187 -12.14 14.78 2.06
CA HIS A 187 -13.38 14.03 2.21
C HIS A 187 -13.78 13.28 0.94
N ILE A 188 -14.81 12.45 1.06
CA ILE A 188 -15.57 11.91 -0.07
C ILE A 188 -17.02 12.37 -0.01
N LEU A 189 -17.72 12.39 -1.15
CA LEU A 189 -19.13 12.76 -1.24
C LEU A 189 -20.07 11.64 -0.76
N ASP A 190 -19.62 10.76 0.13
CA ASP A 190 -20.45 9.72 0.71
C ASP A 190 -21.11 10.27 1.98
N PRO A 191 -22.35 9.90 2.32
CA PRO A 191 -23.06 10.48 3.46
C PRO A 191 -22.32 10.41 4.79
N PHE A 192 -21.58 9.32 5.02
CA PHE A 192 -20.59 9.17 6.07
C PHE A 192 -19.36 8.52 5.43
N GLU A 193 -18.17 8.89 5.88
CA GLU A 193 -16.94 8.28 5.37
C GLU A 193 -16.80 6.85 5.89
N ASN A 194 -16.21 5.97 5.08
CA ASN A 194 -15.88 4.60 5.48
C ASN A 194 -14.71 4.61 6.46
N GLN A 195 -15.04 4.88 7.72
CA GLN A 195 -14.14 5.04 8.84
C GLN A 195 -14.69 4.22 10.00
N PRO A 196 -13.83 3.72 10.91
CA PRO A 196 -14.20 2.85 12.03
C PRO A 196 -14.91 3.58 13.18
N TYR A 197 -15.77 4.53 12.86
CA TYR A 197 -16.34 5.42 13.83
C TYR A 197 -17.37 4.71 14.70
N PHE A 198 -17.16 4.79 16.01
CA PHE A 198 -18.22 4.58 16.99
C PHE A 198 -18.96 5.90 17.17
N PHE A 199 -20.10 6.00 16.51
CA PHE A 199 -20.99 7.14 16.71
C PHE A 199 -21.84 6.93 17.95
N GLN A 200 -22.17 8.03 18.62
CA GLN A 200 -23.04 8.01 19.77
C GLN A 200 -23.98 9.20 19.78
N VAL A 201 -25.27 8.91 19.92
CA VAL A 201 -26.25 9.94 20.24
C VAL A 201 -26.13 10.28 21.72
N LEU A 202 -25.85 11.54 22.05
CA LEU A 202 -25.82 12.04 23.42
C LEU A 202 -26.86 13.15 23.58
N SER A 203 -27.97 12.83 24.25
CA SER A 203 -29.05 13.80 24.53
C SER A 203 -29.58 14.53 23.28
N GLY A 204 -29.72 13.82 22.16
CA GLY A 204 -30.24 14.35 20.90
C GLY A 204 -29.21 15.11 20.06
N ARG A 205 -27.92 14.78 20.21
CA ARG A 205 -26.82 15.25 19.36
C ARG A 205 -25.97 14.07 18.94
N LEU A 206 -25.50 14.06 17.70
CA LEU A 206 -24.56 13.08 17.17
C LEU A 206 -23.15 13.40 17.72
N ASN A 207 -22.39 12.38 18.07
CA ASN A 207 -21.00 12.51 18.49
C ASN A 207 -20.25 11.31 17.93
N VAL A 208 -18.93 11.43 17.82
CA VAL A 208 -18.04 10.32 17.50
C VAL A 208 -17.10 10.08 18.68
N PHE A 209 -16.86 8.81 19.02
CA PHE A 209 -15.90 8.45 20.04
C PHE A 209 -14.48 8.66 19.50
N ASN A 210 -13.66 9.42 20.24
CA ASN A 210 -12.25 9.55 19.99
C ASN A 210 -11.48 8.55 20.88
N PRO A 211 -10.92 7.46 20.32
CA PRO A 211 -10.21 6.42 21.06
C PRO A 211 -8.80 6.83 21.51
N THR A 212 -8.32 7.98 21.04
CA THR A 212 -7.06 8.62 21.39
C THR A 212 -7.29 9.48 22.64
N GLU A 213 -8.22 10.44 22.59
CA GLU A 213 -8.52 11.33 23.72
C GLU A 213 -9.48 10.73 24.76
N LEU A 214 -10.02 9.54 24.51
CA LEU A 214 -10.97 8.83 25.37
C LEU A 214 -12.25 9.63 25.66
N ASN A 215 -12.66 10.46 24.71
CA ASN A 215 -13.79 11.38 24.83
C ASN A 215 -14.73 11.25 23.62
N TYR A 216 -15.81 12.04 23.62
CA TYR A 216 -16.74 12.10 22.51
C TYR A 216 -16.71 13.50 21.88
N ILE A 217 -16.43 13.55 20.59
CA ILE A 217 -16.39 14.78 19.80
C ILE A 217 -17.80 15.04 19.27
N ALA A 218 -18.31 16.24 19.54
CA ALA A 218 -19.63 16.63 19.07
C ALA A 218 -19.66 16.82 17.55
N ILE A 219 -20.64 16.21 16.90
CA ILE A 219 -20.94 16.40 15.49
C ILE A 219 -22.22 17.24 15.40
N GLY A 220 -22.07 18.46 14.90
CA GLY A 220 -23.16 19.42 14.80
C GLY A 220 -23.68 19.94 16.15
N GLU A 221 -24.84 20.57 16.10
CA GLU A 221 -25.51 21.16 17.27
C GLU A 221 -26.52 20.20 17.90
N THR A 222 -26.92 20.46 19.15
CA THR A 222 -28.00 19.66 19.77
C THR A 222 -29.33 19.90 19.06
N HIS A 223 -29.95 18.83 18.58
CA HIS A 223 -31.24 18.90 17.90
C HIS A 223 -32.41 19.00 18.90
N GLN A 224 -33.45 19.75 18.53
CA GLN A 224 -34.66 19.92 19.33
C GLN A 224 -35.91 19.86 18.43
N PRO A 225 -36.82 18.89 18.63
CA PRO A 225 -36.83 17.86 19.67
C PRO A 225 -35.65 16.89 19.62
N GLY A 226 -35.17 16.41 20.78
CA GLY A 226 -34.08 15.42 20.79
C GLY A 226 -34.49 14.08 20.17
N TYR A 227 -33.51 13.35 19.64
CA TYR A 227 -33.65 12.01 19.08
C TYR A 227 -32.84 10.95 19.86
N ASN A 228 -33.21 9.67 19.68
CA ASN A 228 -32.50 8.45 20.13
C ASN A 228 -32.98 7.28 19.25
N ALA A 229 -32.74 6.03 19.67
CA ALA A 229 -33.14 4.83 18.93
C ALA A 229 -32.57 4.88 17.50
N ALA A 230 -31.24 4.95 17.43
CA ALA A 230 -30.45 5.21 16.24
C ALA A 230 -29.76 3.93 15.75
N GLY A 231 -29.58 3.81 14.43
CA GLY A 231 -28.84 2.72 13.81
C GLY A 231 -28.20 3.14 12.49
N PHE A 232 -27.11 2.49 12.11
CA PHE A 232 -26.34 2.79 10.90
C PHE A 232 -26.84 1.96 9.71
N ASN A 233 -27.19 2.60 8.61
CA ASN A 233 -27.72 1.92 7.43
C ASN A 233 -26.67 1.73 6.34
N ARG A 234 -26.12 0.53 6.23
CA ARG A 234 -25.11 0.18 5.21
C ARG A 234 -25.59 0.33 3.76
N GLN A 235 -26.90 0.33 3.51
CA GLN A 235 -27.41 0.43 2.14
C GLN A 235 -27.29 1.84 1.54
N ASP A 236 -27.45 2.88 2.36
CA ASP A 236 -27.36 4.27 1.91
C ASP A 236 -26.38 5.12 2.70
N ASN A 237 -25.62 4.47 3.58
CA ASN A 237 -24.57 5.04 4.41
C ASN A 237 -25.02 6.15 5.36
N PHE A 238 -26.30 6.20 5.72
CA PHE A 238 -26.84 7.18 6.67
C PHE A 238 -27.15 6.57 8.03
N ILE A 239 -27.26 7.45 9.04
CA ILE A 239 -27.79 7.07 10.36
C ILE A 239 -29.28 7.42 10.41
N TYR A 240 -30.08 6.50 10.90
CA TYR A 240 -31.52 6.68 11.10
C TYR A 240 -31.86 6.65 12.58
N ALA A 241 -32.77 7.50 13.03
CA ALA A 241 -33.16 7.59 14.43
C ALA A 241 -34.64 7.95 14.62
N ILE A 242 -35.11 8.00 15.86
CA ILE A 242 -36.45 8.46 16.24
C ILE A 242 -36.38 9.82 16.93
N GLU A 243 -36.94 10.84 16.30
CA GLU A 243 -37.16 12.17 16.87
C GLU A 243 -38.38 12.16 17.81
N GLY A 244 -38.21 12.66 19.03
CA GLY A 244 -39.31 12.79 19.99
C GLY A 244 -40.34 13.86 19.61
N VAL A 245 -41.56 13.75 20.14
CA VAL A 245 -42.62 14.74 19.90
C VAL A 245 -42.55 15.87 20.93
N ASN A 246 -42.64 17.14 20.48
CA ASN A 246 -42.63 18.34 21.35
C ASN A 246 -41.42 18.45 22.29
N GLY A 247 -40.25 17.97 21.88
CA GLY A 247 -39.03 18.08 22.69
C GLY A 247 -38.79 16.93 23.67
N VAL A 248 -39.63 15.89 23.66
CA VAL A 248 -39.52 14.77 24.62
C VAL A 248 -39.58 13.44 23.88
N LEU A 249 -38.54 12.63 24.06
CA LEU A 249 -38.58 11.21 23.71
C LEU A 249 -39.64 10.53 24.56
N GLY A 250 -40.67 10.02 23.90
CA GLY A 250 -41.83 9.43 24.53
C GLY A 250 -42.20 8.10 23.89
N THR A 251 -43.48 7.75 23.93
CA THR A 251 -44.02 6.53 23.32
C THR A 251 -44.35 6.70 21.84
N SER A 252 -44.00 7.84 21.24
CA SER A 252 -44.25 8.17 19.85
C SER A 252 -43.17 9.14 19.36
N GLY A 253 -42.78 9.01 18.09
CA GLY A 253 -41.76 9.83 17.46
C GLY A 253 -41.75 9.62 15.94
N ASP A 254 -41.08 10.52 15.22
CA ASP A 254 -40.93 10.45 13.77
C ASP A 254 -39.56 9.85 13.41
N VAL A 255 -39.51 9.04 12.36
CA VAL A 255 -38.25 8.56 11.80
C VAL A 255 -37.52 9.73 11.14
N ILE A 256 -36.26 9.92 11.52
CA ILE A 256 -35.36 10.91 10.96
C ILE A 256 -34.12 10.24 10.37
N ARG A 257 -33.50 10.95 9.43
CA ARG A 257 -32.16 10.65 8.92
C ARG A 257 -31.20 11.71 9.45
N ILE A 258 -29.99 11.31 9.81
CA ILE A 258 -28.93 12.17 10.36
C ILE A 258 -27.81 12.21 9.34
N HIS A 259 -27.28 13.40 9.06
CA HIS A 259 -26.19 13.66 8.12
C HIS A 259 -24.82 13.68 8.84
N SER A 260 -23.71 13.56 8.10
CA SER A 260 -22.33 13.60 8.64
C SER A 260 -22.03 14.89 9.42
N ASP A 261 -22.67 16.00 9.08
CA ASP A 261 -22.55 17.28 9.80
C ASP A 261 -23.41 17.37 11.08
N GLY A 262 -24.17 16.31 11.37
CA GLY A 262 -25.06 16.21 12.54
C GLY A 262 -26.43 16.86 12.36
N THR A 263 -26.71 17.46 11.20
CA THR A 263 -28.06 17.92 10.87
C THR A 263 -28.99 16.73 10.65
N VAL A 264 -30.29 16.98 10.75
CA VAL A 264 -31.30 15.92 10.67
C VAL A 264 -32.48 16.33 9.81
N GLU A 265 -33.04 15.35 9.10
CA GLU A 265 -34.26 15.52 8.30
C GLU A 265 -35.28 14.42 8.59
N LYS A 266 -36.56 14.71 8.37
CA LYS A 266 -37.62 13.69 8.50
C LYS A 266 -37.63 12.78 7.30
N VAL A 267 -37.80 11.47 7.53
CA VAL A 267 -38.03 10.53 6.45
C VAL A 267 -39.49 10.63 6.00
N LEU A 268 -39.69 11.07 4.76
CA LEU A 268 -41.02 11.33 4.20
C LEU A 268 -41.40 10.29 3.13
N ILE A 269 -42.57 9.66 3.29
CA ILE A 269 -43.19 8.82 2.26
C ILE A 269 -44.41 9.55 1.72
N ASN A 270 -44.37 9.95 0.44
CA ASN A 270 -45.40 10.79 -0.18
C ASN A 270 -45.68 12.07 0.62
N ASP A 271 -44.62 12.79 1.01
CA ASP A 271 -44.67 14.04 1.80
C ASP A 271 -45.23 13.89 3.23
N VAL A 272 -45.28 12.65 3.75
CA VAL A 272 -45.76 12.36 5.11
C VAL A 272 -44.66 11.67 5.91
N ALA A 273 -44.36 12.19 7.11
CA ALA A 273 -43.38 11.60 8.01
C ALA A 273 -43.82 10.21 8.49
N ILE A 274 -42.84 9.30 8.64
CA ILE A 274 -43.08 7.99 9.23
C ILE A 274 -43.14 8.14 10.75
N THR A 275 -44.34 8.15 11.33
CA THR A 275 -44.50 8.19 12.80
C THR A 275 -44.58 6.79 13.39
N VAL A 276 -43.69 6.49 14.33
CA VAL A 276 -43.65 5.23 15.10
C VAL A 276 -44.40 5.42 16.41
N ASN A 277 -45.18 4.41 16.81
CA ASN A 277 -45.91 4.40 18.07
C ASN A 277 -45.62 3.12 18.84
N GLY A 278 -45.27 3.27 20.11
CA GLY A 278 -45.05 2.18 21.06
C GLY A 278 -45.87 2.35 22.33
N ASN A 279 -45.69 1.40 23.25
CA ASN A 279 -46.25 1.43 24.60
C ASN A 279 -45.18 1.77 25.67
N VAL A 280 -43.93 1.95 25.24
CA VAL A 280 -42.76 2.31 26.05
C VAL A 280 -42.00 3.44 25.35
N GLN A 281 -41.02 4.02 26.04
CA GLN A 281 -40.15 5.02 25.42
C GLN A 281 -39.40 4.40 24.24
N LEU A 282 -39.37 5.10 23.10
CA LEU A 282 -38.63 4.68 21.91
C LEU A 282 -37.17 5.11 22.08
N ASN A 283 -36.35 4.25 22.68
CA ASN A 283 -35.00 4.61 23.10
C ASN A 283 -33.90 3.66 22.63
N SER A 284 -34.24 2.64 21.84
CA SER A 284 -33.30 1.63 21.34
C SER A 284 -33.80 1.17 19.98
N ALA A 285 -32.90 1.14 19.00
CA ALA A 285 -33.14 0.61 17.68
C ALA A 285 -31.82 0.22 17.02
N ASP A 286 -31.91 -0.49 15.89
CA ASP A 286 -30.81 -0.57 14.93
C ASP A 286 -31.37 -0.78 13.52
N VAL A 287 -30.53 -0.68 12.49
CA VAL A 287 -30.91 -0.89 11.08
C VAL A 287 -30.40 -2.24 10.59
N ASP A 288 -31.24 -2.95 9.83
CA ASP A 288 -30.86 -4.23 9.23
C ASP A 288 -30.23 -4.11 7.83
N ASP A 289 -29.74 -5.23 7.30
CA ASP A 289 -29.19 -5.39 5.93
C ASP A 289 -30.24 -5.22 4.81
N GLU A 290 -31.50 -4.93 5.16
CA GLU A 290 -32.64 -4.80 4.24
C GLU A 290 -33.31 -3.42 4.31
N ASN A 291 -32.57 -2.40 4.78
CA ASN A 291 -33.04 -1.01 4.86
C ASN A 291 -34.29 -0.85 5.74
N ASN A 292 -34.31 -1.55 6.87
CA ASN A 292 -35.35 -1.40 7.88
C ASN A 292 -34.78 -0.97 9.22
N LEU A 293 -35.35 0.09 9.79
CA LEU A 293 -35.12 0.48 11.18
C LEU A 293 -35.96 -0.40 12.11
N TRP A 294 -35.33 -1.07 13.06
CA TRP A 294 -35.98 -1.91 14.06
C TRP A 294 -36.03 -1.21 15.39
N VAL A 295 -37.21 -0.75 15.79
CA VAL A 295 -37.38 0.04 17.01
C VAL A 295 -38.01 -0.80 18.11
N ARG A 296 -37.49 -0.67 19.33
CA ARG A 296 -38.17 -1.20 20.50
C ARG A 296 -39.44 -0.41 20.82
N THR A 297 -40.59 -1.06 20.63
CA THR A 297 -41.92 -0.46 20.84
C THR A 297 -42.65 -1.02 22.06
N GLY A 298 -42.12 -2.07 22.70
CA GLY A 298 -42.63 -2.64 23.94
C GLY A 298 -41.55 -3.26 24.84
N ASN A 299 -41.95 -3.80 25.99
CA ASN A 299 -41.04 -4.54 26.88
C ASN A 299 -40.66 -5.93 26.35
N THR A 300 -41.40 -6.41 25.35
CA THR A 300 -41.27 -7.72 24.68
C THR A 300 -41.72 -7.59 23.23
N GLN A 301 -41.47 -6.45 22.58
CA GLN A 301 -41.88 -6.19 21.21
C GLN A 301 -40.85 -5.31 20.52
N LEU A 302 -40.45 -5.71 19.31
CA LEU A 302 -39.76 -4.89 18.34
C LEU A 302 -40.70 -4.60 17.17
N THR A 303 -40.56 -3.43 16.55
CA THR A 303 -41.28 -3.09 15.32
C THR A 303 -40.27 -2.82 14.23
N ARG A 304 -40.36 -3.57 13.13
CA ARG A 304 -39.62 -3.31 11.89
C ARG A 304 -40.30 -2.21 11.10
N ILE A 305 -39.57 -1.16 10.75
CA ILE A 305 -40.02 -0.06 9.89
C ILE A 305 -39.20 -0.06 8.61
N ASN A 306 -39.85 -0.35 7.48
CA ASN A 306 -39.19 -0.27 6.18
C ASN A 306 -39.01 1.20 5.78
N LEU A 307 -37.76 1.62 5.58
CA LEU A 307 -37.41 3.04 5.40
C LEU A 307 -37.85 3.58 4.03
N GLU A 308 -38.02 2.71 3.02
CA GLU A 308 -38.46 3.09 1.68
C GLU A 308 -39.99 3.21 1.54
N THR A 309 -40.74 2.34 2.23
CA THR A 309 -42.22 2.27 2.09
C THR A 309 -42.98 2.83 3.29
N GLY A 310 -42.31 3.00 4.43
CA GLY A 310 -42.94 3.35 5.71
C GLY A 310 -43.75 2.22 6.33
N THR A 311 -43.69 0.99 5.78
CA THR A 311 -44.44 -0.16 6.30
C THR A 311 -43.92 -0.56 7.68
N GLN A 312 -44.80 -0.64 8.67
CA GLN A 312 -44.45 -1.03 10.04
C GLN A 312 -45.00 -2.42 10.38
N THR A 313 -44.14 -3.31 10.87
CA THR A 313 -44.49 -4.69 11.24
C THR A 313 -44.04 -4.98 12.67
N PRO A 314 -44.97 -5.19 13.63
CA PRO A 314 -44.63 -5.54 15.00
C PRO A 314 -44.30 -7.04 15.14
N PHE A 315 -43.34 -7.36 16.00
CA PHE A 315 -42.91 -8.70 16.37
C PHE A 315 -42.98 -8.88 17.89
N ASP A 316 -43.88 -9.75 18.34
CA ASP A 316 -44.04 -10.08 19.75
C ASP A 316 -43.03 -11.16 20.16
N LEU A 317 -42.39 -10.94 21.31
CA LEU A 317 -41.30 -11.78 21.81
C LEU A 317 -41.70 -12.48 23.10
N THR A 318 -41.25 -13.72 23.27
CA THR A 318 -41.46 -14.54 24.48
C THR A 318 -40.13 -14.71 25.22
N PRO A 319 -39.94 -14.05 26.38
CA PRO A 319 -38.69 -14.15 27.12
C PRO A 319 -38.53 -15.49 27.83
N THR A 320 -37.34 -16.07 27.71
CA THR A 320 -36.94 -17.32 28.39
C THR A 320 -35.54 -17.16 28.98
N PRO A 321 -35.39 -17.10 30.31
CA PRO A 321 -36.43 -17.17 31.34
C PRO A 321 -37.37 -15.94 31.36
N SER A 322 -38.52 -16.07 32.02
CA SER A 322 -39.61 -15.07 31.96
C SER A 322 -39.31 -13.73 32.65
N ASP A 323 -38.20 -13.62 33.38
CA ASP A 323 -37.73 -12.37 33.99
C ASP A 323 -36.99 -11.46 33.00
N LEU A 324 -36.59 -12.00 31.83
CA LEU A 324 -36.01 -11.20 30.77
C LEU A 324 -37.04 -10.21 30.23
N SER A 325 -36.59 -8.99 29.97
CA SER A 325 -37.38 -7.94 29.34
C SER A 325 -36.46 -6.98 28.62
N LEU A 326 -36.90 -6.52 27.44
CA LEU A 326 -36.21 -5.47 26.72
C LEU A 326 -36.12 -4.17 27.54
N ALA A 327 -36.99 -3.95 28.54
CA ALA A 327 -36.91 -2.83 29.50
C ALA A 327 -35.56 -2.66 30.17
N ARG A 328 -34.76 -3.73 30.20
CA ARG A 328 -33.46 -3.75 30.81
C ARG A 328 -32.33 -3.51 29.81
N VAL A 329 -32.60 -3.54 28.52
CA VAL A 329 -31.61 -3.31 27.46
C VAL A 329 -31.82 -1.88 26.97
N LEU A 330 -30.78 -1.04 27.14
CA LEU A 330 -30.86 0.37 26.78
C LEU A 330 -30.60 0.61 25.29
N ASP A 331 -29.83 -0.26 24.66
CA ASP A 331 -29.46 -0.21 23.25
C ASP A 331 -29.34 -1.64 22.69
N ILE A 332 -29.64 -1.80 21.39
CA ILE A 332 -29.57 -3.08 20.68
C ILE A 332 -28.73 -2.91 19.43
N ILE A 333 -27.97 -3.94 19.07
CA ILE A 333 -27.29 -4.02 17.77
C ILE A 333 -27.87 -5.14 16.94
N TYR A 334 -27.87 -4.96 15.64
CA TYR A 334 -28.21 -5.96 14.64
C TYR A 334 -26.96 -6.75 14.25
N ASN A 335 -27.09 -8.06 14.10
CA ASN A 335 -26.02 -8.92 13.62
C ASN A 335 -26.53 -9.79 12.46
N ASP A 336 -25.88 -9.64 11.31
CA ASP A 336 -26.09 -10.40 10.08
C ASP A 336 -25.04 -11.49 9.82
N ASN A 337 -23.98 -11.55 10.62
CA ASN A 337 -22.86 -12.51 10.55
C ASN A 337 -23.14 -13.86 11.24
N ASP A 338 -24.35 -14.10 11.76
CA ASP A 338 -24.73 -15.35 12.39
C ASP A 338 -24.95 -16.47 11.35
N ASN A 339 -23.88 -17.21 11.06
CA ASN A 339 -23.79 -18.29 10.07
C ASN A 339 -24.71 -19.50 10.33
N ASP A 340 -25.37 -19.56 11.49
CA ASP A 340 -25.97 -20.80 12.01
C ASP A 340 -27.39 -20.60 12.57
N ASP A 341 -28.20 -19.65 12.04
CA ASP A 341 -29.69 -19.60 12.10
C ASP A 341 -30.31 -18.17 12.21
N GLY A 342 -29.71 -17.15 11.58
CA GLY A 342 -30.45 -15.96 11.12
C GLY A 342 -30.33 -14.68 11.93
N ARG A 343 -30.71 -13.59 11.24
CA ARG A 343 -30.82 -12.19 11.65
C ARG A 343 -31.35 -12.00 13.08
N LYS A 344 -30.49 -11.56 13.99
CA LYS A 344 -30.80 -11.37 15.43
C LYS A 344 -30.34 -10.01 15.92
N PHE A 345 -30.86 -9.63 17.09
CA PHE A 345 -30.40 -8.46 17.82
C PHE A 345 -29.74 -8.87 19.14
N TYR A 346 -28.76 -8.09 19.56
CA TYR A 346 -28.03 -8.29 20.80
C TYR A 346 -27.99 -7.02 21.62
N GLY A 347 -27.86 -7.16 22.94
CA GLY A 347 -27.73 -6.02 23.83
C GLY A 347 -27.41 -6.48 25.25
N VAL A 348 -26.99 -5.56 26.11
CA VAL A 348 -26.51 -5.89 27.46
C VAL A 348 -27.40 -5.25 28.51
N ASP A 349 -27.81 -6.04 29.50
CA ASP A 349 -28.60 -5.55 30.63
C ASP A 349 -27.71 -5.07 31.80
N PRO A 350 -28.26 -4.31 32.77
CA PRO A 350 -27.49 -3.81 33.91
C PRO A 350 -26.81 -4.86 34.79
N ASP A 351 -27.18 -6.14 34.67
CA ASP A 351 -26.54 -7.24 35.41
C ASP A 351 -25.42 -7.90 34.58
N GLY A 352 -25.09 -7.36 33.39
CA GLY A 352 -24.08 -7.89 32.48
C GLY A 352 -24.54 -9.11 31.68
N ARG A 353 -25.86 -9.36 31.61
CA ARG A 353 -26.40 -10.45 30.77
C ARG A 353 -26.48 -9.97 29.33
N ILE A 354 -25.98 -10.79 28.40
CA ILE A 354 -26.04 -10.54 26.96
C ILE A 354 -27.34 -11.15 26.46
N TYR A 355 -28.21 -10.32 25.92
CA TYR A 355 -29.50 -10.73 25.38
C TYR A 355 -29.30 -11.17 23.93
N THR A 356 -29.94 -12.28 23.57
CA THR A 356 -30.14 -12.69 22.18
C THR A 356 -31.63 -12.55 21.88
N ILE A 357 -31.95 -11.68 20.92
CA ILE A 357 -33.31 -11.32 20.55
C ILE A 357 -33.54 -11.80 19.13
N ASP A 358 -34.44 -12.76 18.97
CA ASP A 358 -34.82 -13.32 17.67
C ASP A 358 -36.28 -12.96 17.36
N PRO A 359 -36.51 -11.93 16.53
CA PRO A 359 -37.87 -11.53 16.14
C PRO A 359 -38.61 -12.60 15.34
N PHE A 360 -37.89 -13.41 14.57
CA PHE A 360 -38.49 -14.38 13.65
C PHE A 360 -38.88 -15.68 14.36
N ALA A 361 -38.10 -16.11 15.35
CA ALA A 361 -38.48 -17.17 16.29
C ALA A 361 -39.42 -16.66 17.40
N GLY A 362 -39.48 -15.34 17.62
CA GLY A 362 -40.32 -14.72 18.65
C GLY A 362 -39.77 -14.96 20.06
N THR A 363 -38.45 -14.95 20.24
CA THR A 363 -37.78 -15.32 21.50
C THR A 363 -36.83 -14.25 22.01
N ILE A 364 -36.69 -14.15 23.34
CA ILE A 364 -35.58 -13.47 24.00
C ILE A 364 -34.91 -14.50 24.92
N SER A 365 -33.60 -14.64 24.81
CA SER A 365 -32.78 -15.43 25.73
C SER A 365 -31.59 -14.60 26.21
N ALA A 366 -30.82 -15.09 27.17
CA ALA A 366 -29.62 -14.40 27.61
C ALA A 366 -28.53 -15.36 28.11
N SER A 367 -27.28 -15.01 27.83
CA SER A 367 -26.07 -15.65 28.35
C SER A 367 -25.33 -14.71 29.32
N GLN A 368 -24.37 -15.23 30.08
CA GLN A 368 -23.47 -14.42 30.91
C GLN A 368 -22.04 -14.53 30.38
N ALA A 369 -21.36 -13.40 30.27
CA ALA A 369 -19.96 -13.37 29.91
C ALA A 369 -19.07 -13.85 31.07
N SER A 370 -18.03 -14.62 30.73
CA SER A 370 -16.91 -14.89 31.64
C SER A 370 -15.90 -13.75 31.53
N GLU A 371 -15.49 -13.21 32.67
CA GLU A 371 -14.52 -12.11 32.71
C GLU A 371 -13.10 -12.61 32.40
N VAL A 372 -12.41 -11.92 31.48
CA VAL A 372 -10.97 -12.10 31.25
C VAL A 372 -10.27 -10.83 31.73
N MET A 373 -9.60 -10.89 32.89
CA MET A 373 -8.86 -9.74 33.45
C MET A 373 -7.45 -9.65 32.85
N PRO A 374 -7.08 -8.56 32.16
CA PRO A 374 -5.69 -8.21 31.89
C PRO A 374 -5.14 -7.36 33.05
N ASP A 375 -4.19 -7.91 33.81
CA ASP A 375 -3.21 -7.20 34.66
C ASP A 375 -3.57 -5.78 35.20
N ILE A 376 -4.59 -5.66 36.07
CA ILE A 376 -4.67 -4.57 37.06
C ILE A 376 -5.18 -5.13 38.39
N ASP A 377 -4.41 -4.88 39.46
CA ASP A 377 -4.81 -5.08 40.85
C ASP A 377 -6.15 -4.36 41.11
N SER A 378 -7.21 -5.15 41.29
CA SER A 378 -8.52 -4.78 41.86
C SER A 378 -9.48 -3.92 41.02
N LEU A 379 -10.09 -4.52 40.00
CA LEU A 379 -11.49 -4.24 39.67
C LEU A 379 -12.27 -5.55 39.71
N GLN A 380 -12.96 -5.80 40.83
CA GLN A 380 -13.94 -6.88 40.88
C GLN A 380 -15.15 -6.45 40.05
N PHE A 381 -15.68 -7.32 39.18
CA PHE A 381 -17.06 -7.23 38.68
C PHE A 381 -18.02 -7.28 39.88
N GLY A 382 -18.25 -6.13 40.50
CA GLY A 382 -18.99 -5.99 41.73
C GLY A 382 -20.47 -5.84 41.43
N ASN A 383 -21.27 -6.79 41.91
CA ASN A 383 -22.74 -6.74 42.05
C ASN A 383 -23.35 -5.35 41.78
N TRP A 384 -23.90 -5.17 40.57
CA TRP A 384 -24.09 -3.90 39.87
C TRP A 384 -25.39 -3.21 40.31
N GLY A 385 -25.49 -2.93 41.61
CA GLY A 385 -26.64 -2.31 42.23
C GLY A 385 -26.79 -0.84 41.82
N ASN A 386 -27.46 -0.59 40.69
CA ASN A 386 -28.44 0.47 40.41
C ASN A 386 -28.64 0.49 38.89
N GLY A 387 -29.84 0.13 38.41
CA GLY A 387 -30.16 0.00 36.99
C GLY A 387 -29.73 1.21 36.14
N GLU A 388 -29.40 0.93 34.87
CA GLU A 388 -28.67 1.78 33.90
C GLU A 388 -27.14 1.65 33.96
N ALA A 389 -26.59 0.44 34.07
CA ALA A 389 -25.14 0.27 34.02
C ALA A 389 -24.56 0.36 32.60
N TYR A 390 -25.17 -0.30 31.61
CA TYR A 390 -24.75 -0.26 30.21
C TYR A 390 -25.73 0.55 29.37
N GLY A 391 -25.19 1.38 28.47
CA GLY A 391 -25.95 2.31 27.63
C GLY A 391 -25.86 1.95 26.16
N ALA A 392 -25.01 2.69 25.45
CA ALA A 392 -24.75 2.52 24.03
C ALA A 392 -23.97 1.24 23.71
N ALA A 393 -24.28 0.64 22.55
CA ALA A 393 -23.65 -0.55 22.02
C ALA A 393 -23.14 -0.34 20.58
N TRP A 394 -22.09 -1.07 20.19
CA TRP A 394 -21.47 -1.00 18.86
C TRP A 394 -20.96 -2.38 18.44
N THR A 395 -20.67 -2.54 17.16
CA THR A 395 -19.99 -3.71 16.60
C THR A 395 -18.90 -3.32 15.62
N ASP A 396 -17.94 -4.21 15.40
CA ASP A 396 -16.88 -4.09 14.39
C ASP A 396 -16.93 -5.23 13.36
N ALA A 397 -16.06 -5.13 12.34
CA ALA A 397 -15.88 -6.10 11.26
C ALA A 397 -15.46 -7.48 11.75
N GLU A 398 -14.74 -7.54 12.88
CA GLU A 398 -14.35 -8.79 13.55
C GLU A 398 -15.49 -9.41 14.37
N ASN A 399 -16.69 -8.82 14.34
CA ASN A 399 -17.87 -9.29 15.06
C ASN A 399 -17.64 -9.34 16.58
N ASN A 400 -16.99 -8.31 17.12
CA ASN A 400 -16.98 -7.99 18.55
C ASN A 400 -18.16 -7.08 18.89
N LEU A 401 -18.67 -7.20 20.12
CA LEU A 401 -19.68 -6.31 20.68
C LEU A 401 -19.01 -5.36 21.68
N PHE A 402 -19.19 -4.06 21.49
CA PHE A 402 -18.72 -3.05 22.43
C PHE A 402 -19.90 -2.45 23.17
N VAL A 403 -19.73 -2.21 24.47
CA VAL A 403 -20.76 -1.54 25.29
C VAL A 403 -20.16 -0.51 26.23
N SER A 404 -20.82 0.63 26.32
CA SER A 404 -20.45 1.71 27.24
C SER A 404 -21.10 1.51 28.61
N GLN A 405 -20.35 1.81 29.67
CA GLN A 405 -20.85 1.85 31.02
C GLN A 405 -21.20 3.27 31.44
N ASN A 406 -22.49 3.57 31.56
CA ASN A 406 -23.01 4.93 31.74
C ASN A 406 -22.51 5.64 33.01
N ASN A 407 -22.17 4.89 34.06
CA ASN A 407 -21.75 5.42 35.37
C ASN A 407 -20.38 4.90 35.83
N GLY A 408 -19.61 4.29 34.93
CA GLY A 408 -18.36 3.62 35.28
C GLY A 408 -17.15 4.05 34.46
N GLU A 409 -17.34 5.06 33.60
CA GLU A 409 -16.27 5.60 32.75
C GLU A 409 -15.55 4.51 31.93
N GLN A 410 -16.25 3.49 31.43
CA GLN A 410 -15.61 2.31 30.85
C GLN A 410 -16.35 1.82 29.60
N LEU A 411 -15.59 1.50 28.56
CA LEU A 411 -16.02 0.69 27.42
C LEU A 411 -15.53 -0.75 27.61
N TYR A 412 -16.41 -1.70 27.33
CA TYR A 412 -16.12 -3.13 27.36
C TYR A 412 -16.19 -3.68 25.94
N GLN A 413 -15.20 -4.50 25.58
CA GLN A 413 -15.25 -5.35 24.40
C GLN A 413 -15.73 -6.74 24.85
N ILE A 414 -16.69 -7.29 24.12
CA ILE A 414 -17.29 -8.60 24.36
C ILE A 414 -17.12 -9.43 23.09
N SER A 415 -16.22 -10.40 23.16
CA SER A 415 -15.99 -11.36 22.09
C SER A 415 -16.89 -12.59 22.26
N ASP A 416 -17.16 -13.30 21.16
CA ASP A 416 -17.99 -14.50 21.11
C ASP A 416 -19.41 -14.30 21.69
N TYR A 417 -19.96 -13.08 21.58
CA TYR A 417 -21.26 -12.69 22.14
C TYR A 417 -22.46 -13.41 21.51
N THR A 418 -22.26 -14.05 20.37
CA THR A 418 -23.25 -14.92 19.70
C THR A 418 -23.28 -16.34 20.28
N THR A 419 -22.32 -16.69 21.16
CA THR A 419 -22.17 -18.03 21.73
C THR A 419 -22.72 -18.12 23.16
N ASP A 420 -22.81 -19.35 23.68
CA ASP A 420 -23.16 -19.61 25.08
C ASP A 420 -22.02 -19.24 26.08
N SER A 421 -20.83 -18.88 25.60
CA SER A 421 -19.65 -18.62 26.44
C SER A 421 -18.91 -17.34 26.04
N PRO A 422 -19.59 -16.18 26.10
CA PRO A 422 -18.96 -14.91 25.75
C PRO A 422 -17.86 -14.52 26.74
N THR A 423 -16.90 -13.74 26.28
CA THR A 423 -15.84 -13.19 27.12
C THR A 423 -15.83 -11.67 27.07
N ALA A 424 -15.91 -11.04 28.24
CA ALA A 424 -15.87 -9.59 28.36
C ALA A 424 -14.51 -9.12 28.89
N LYS A 425 -13.97 -8.08 28.28
CA LYS A 425 -12.73 -7.40 28.66
C LYS A 425 -13.02 -5.91 28.83
N ALA A 426 -12.62 -5.34 29.98
CA ALA A 426 -12.57 -3.89 30.13
C ALA A 426 -11.50 -3.37 29.17
N PHE A 427 -11.94 -2.59 28.19
CA PHE A 427 -11.12 -2.27 27.03
C PHE A 427 -10.50 -0.88 27.14
N ILE A 428 -11.31 0.15 27.42
CA ILE A 428 -10.87 1.55 27.50
C ILE A 428 -11.65 2.34 28.57
N GLN A 429 -10.96 3.14 29.38
CA GLN A 429 -11.61 4.13 30.26
C GLN A 429 -12.09 5.32 29.41
N ALA A 430 -13.37 5.68 29.45
CA ALA A 430 -13.95 6.79 28.68
C ALA A 430 -14.84 7.67 29.57
N VAL A 431 -15.21 8.87 29.14
CA VAL A 431 -16.10 9.74 29.93
C VAL A 431 -17.49 9.14 30.17
N GLU A 432 -18.11 9.40 31.33
CA GLU A 432 -19.48 8.96 31.61
C GLU A 432 -20.49 9.53 30.61
N THR A 433 -21.35 8.68 30.07
CA THR A 433 -22.44 9.08 29.17
C THR A 433 -23.78 8.55 29.67
N ARG A 434 -24.86 9.30 29.44
CA ARG A 434 -26.23 8.92 29.85
C ARG A 434 -27.22 9.33 28.77
N ARG A 435 -28.35 8.61 28.69
CA ARG A 435 -29.36 8.81 27.63
C ARG A 435 -28.68 8.80 26.27
N ASN A 436 -27.99 7.69 26.05
CA ASN A 436 -27.13 7.46 24.92
C ASN A 436 -27.65 6.29 24.09
N ASP A 437 -27.17 6.27 22.86
CA ASP A 437 -27.38 5.20 21.89
C ASP A 437 -26.12 5.13 21.04
N GLY A 438 -25.61 3.93 20.81
CA GLY A 438 -24.43 3.66 20.03
C GLY A 438 -24.83 3.10 18.68
N MET A 439 -24.01 3.40 17.68
CA MET A 439 -24.14 2.85 16.35
C MET A 439 -22.79 2.95 15.67
N SER A 440 -22.46 1.94 14.89
CA SER A 440 -21.26 1.87 14.07
C SER A 440 -21.64 1.21 12.76
N ASP A 441 -20.82 1.42 11.74
CA ASP A 441 -20.84 0.54 10.57
C ASP A 441 -20.21 -0.81 10.98
N PRO A 442 -20.96 -1.92 11.01
CA PRO A 442 -20.43 -3.22 11.43
C PRO A 442 -19.41 -3.79 10.44
N ASP A 443 -19.27 -3.22 9.24
CA ASP A 443 -18.27 -3.64 8.28
C ASP A 443 -16.90 -2.92 8.51
N GLN A 444 -16.82 -2.00 9.47
CA GLN A 444 -15.60 -1.29 9.81
C GLN A 444 -14.85 -1.94 10.98
N PRO A 445 -13.51 -1.97 10.95
CA PRO A 445 -12.70 -2.49 12.06
C PRO A 445 -12.88 -1.71 13.36
N ASP A 446 -12.34 -2.25 14.46
CA ASP A 446 -12.32 -1.58 15.76
C ASP A 446 -11.65 -0.18 15.67
N PRO A 447 -12.33 0.92 16.10
CA PRO A 447 -11.77 2.28 16.11
C PRO A 447 -10.44 2.42 16.85
N THR A 448 -10.20 1.56 17.82
CA THR A 448 -9.08 1.68 18.75
C THR A 448 -7.80 1.02 18.24
N ASN A 449 -7.89 0.25 17.14
CA ASN A 449 -6.74 -0.31 16.43
C ASN A 449 -6.05 0.79 15.61
N VAL A 450 -5.46 1.78 16.28
CA VAL A 450 -4.61 2.88 15.80
C VAL A 450 -4.36 2.88 14.27
N TRP A 451 -5.23 3.52 13.48
CA TRP A 451 -5.17 3.50 12.02
C TRP A 451 -4.07 4.45 11.54
N LEU A 452 -2.88 3.93 11.21
CA LEU A 452 -1.66 4.74 11.37
C LEU A 452 -0.46 4.14 10.63
N ILE A 453 -0.49 4.13 9.28
CA ILE A 453 0.64 4.35 8.34
C ILE A 453 0.02 4.43 6.92
N VAL A 454 0.28 5.52 6.20
CA VAL A 454 0.23 5.55 4.74
C VAL A 454 1.69 5.68 4.27
N PRO A 455 2.30 4.63 3.70
CA PRO A 455 3.70 4.69 3.32
C PRO A 455 3.94 5.66 2.15
N ASP A 456 2.94 5.83 1.26
CA ASP A 456 2.86 6.81 0.18
C ASP A 456 1.48 6.71 -0.54
N PRO A 457 0.90 7.77 -1.11
CA PRO A 457 0.09 7.65 -2.32
C PRO A 457 1.00 7.49 -3.54
N ASP A 458 1.10 6.29 -4.13
CA ASP A 458 1.88 6.09 -5.36
C ASP A 458 1.47 7.15 -6.43
N PRO A 459 2.39 8.07 -6.80
CA PRO A 459 2.08 9.15 -7.75
C PRO A 459 1.87 8.64 -9.20
N GLY A 460 2.03 7.33 -9.43
CA GLY A 460 1.94 6.64 -10.72
C GLY A 460 0.69 5.78 -10.93
N ILE A 461 -0.13 5.48 -9.92
CA ILE A 461 -1.33 4.65 -10.12
C ILE A 461 -2.37 5.45 -10.92
N THR A 462 -2.48 5.10 -12.21
CA THR A 462 -3.53 5.58 -13.12
C THR A 462 -4.73 4.64 -13.17
N GLU A 463 -4.68 3.54 -12.41
CA GLU A 463 -5.79 2.63 -12.14
C GLU A 463 -6.21 2.75 -10.68
N ILE A 464 -7.39 2.23 -10.36
CA ILE A 464 -8.02 2.42 -9.05
C ILE A 464 -7.48 1.32 -8.13
N PRO A 465 -6.67 1.65 -7.10
CA PRO A 465 -6.19 0.65 -6.16
C PRO A 465 -7.38 0.00 -5.43
N ASP A 466 -7.27 -1.29 -5.13
CA ASP A 466 -8.14 -1.92 -4.14
C ASP A 466 -7.98 -1.19 -2.79
N VAL A 467 -8.97 -1.21 -1.91
CA VAL A 467 -8.81 -0.62 -0.56
C VAL A 467 -7.66 -1.27 0.22
N ASN A 468 -7.27 -2.48 -0.17
CA ASN A 468 -6.09 -3.18 0.32
C ASN A 468 -4.77 -2.62 -0.25
N ASP A 469 -4.75 -2.12 -1.50
CA ASP A 469 -3.56 -1.56 -2.16
C ASP A 469 -3.24 -0.12 -1.70
N LEU A 470 -4.15 0.56 -1.01
CA LEU A 470 -3.94 1.93 -0.50
C LEU A 470 -2.79 2.05 0.52
N PHE A 471 -2.34 0.91 1.05
CA PHE A 471 -1.31 0.82 2.08
C PHE A 471 -0.05 0.08 1.61
N ASP A 472 0.01 -0.28 0.33
CA ASP A 472 1.11 -1.05 -0.22
C ASP A 472 2.09 -0.14 -0.96
N TYR A 473 3.39 -0.34 -0.72
CA TYR A 473 4.47 0.40 -1.37
C TYR A 473 5.36 -0.54 -2.15
N GLU A 474 5.52 -0.30 -3.45
CA GLU A 474 6.43 -1.07 -4.29
C GLU A 474 7.72 -0.30 -4.55
N THR A 475 8.86 -0.98 -4.42
CA THR A 475 10.17 -0.45 -4.77
C THR A 475 11.07 -1.54 -5.31
N THR A 476 12.28 -1.17 -5.73
CA THR A 476 13.21 -2.09 -6.36
C THR A 476 14.56 -2.03 -5.66
N PHE A 477 15.08 -3.20 -5.30
CA PHE A 477 16.49 -3.38 -4.97
C PHE A 477 17.20 -3.97 -6.18
N THR A 478 18.24 -3.30 -6.65
CA THR A 478 19.16 -3.87 -7.65
C THR A 478 20.41 -4.34 -6.94
N GLU A 479 20.83 -5.56 -7.24
CA GLU A 479 22.09 -6.13 -6.78
C GLU A 479 23.27 -5.16 -7.00
N ASP A 480 24.28 -5.22 -6.12
CA ASP A 480 25.47 -4.38 -6.16
C ASP A 480 25.23 -2.86 -6.09
N THR A 481 24.00 -2.45 -5.74
CA THR A 481 23.67 -1.05 -5.47
C THR A 481 23.60 -0.76 -3.97
N THR A 482 23.29 0.49 -3.62
CA THR A 482 23.10 0.87 -2.22
C THR A 482 21.79 0.28 -1.67
N PRO A 483 21.71 -0.01 -0.36
CA PRO A 483 20.45 -0.40 0.28
C PRO A 483 19.29 0.54 -0.10
N VAL A 484 18.10 -0.03 -0.29
CA VAL A 484 16.89 0.71 -0.68
C VAL A 484 16.08 1.06 0.56
N ASN A 485 15.49 2.25 0.61
CA ASN A 485 14.57 2.63 1.68
C ASN A 485 13.28 1.80 1.59
N ILE A 486 12.73 1.42 2.73
CA ILE A 486 11.44 0.70 2.80
C ILE A 486 10.23 1.64 2.81
N VAL A 487 10.46 2.96 2.90
CA VAL A 487 9.43 4.00 2.85
C VAL A 487 9.97 5.21 2.08
N THR A 488 9.07 6.04 1.55
CA THR A 488 9.46 7.29 0.87
C THR A 488 9.67 8.45 1.86
N ASP A 489 10.14 9.59 1.35
CA ASP A 489 10.21 10.81 2.15
C ASP A 489 8.81 11.33 2.55
N GLU A 490 7.74 10.89 1.89
CA GLU A 490 6.36 11.32 2.13
C GLU A 490 5.59 10.41 3.12
N VAL A 491 6.24 9.42 3.73
CA VAL A 491 5.62 8.55 4.75
C VAL A 491 4.91 9.39 5.80
N SER A 492 3.64 9.04 6.05
CA SER A 492 2.79 9.76 6.98
C SER A 492 2.12 8.81 7.95
N ILE A 493 2.14 9.23 9.21
CA ILE A 493 1.50 8.57 10.32
C ILE A 493 0.41 9.53 10.84
N SER A 494 -0.84 9.27 10.44
CA SER A 494 -2.02 10.08 10.80
C SER A 494 -2.86 9.38 11.87
N ASP A 495 -3.56 10.14 12.71
CA ASP A 495 -4.44 9.57 13.76
C ASP A 495 -5.85 9.21 13.28
N PHE A 496 -6.65 8.70 14.22
CA PHE A 496 -8.03 8.25 14.07
C PHE A 496 -8.99 9.22 13.34
N LEU A 497 -8.68 10.52 13.27
CA LEU A 497 -9.55 11.50 12.59
C LEU A 497 -9.06 11.87 11.18
N GLY A 498 -8.01 11.22 10.66
CA GLY A 498 -7.46 11.53 9.34
C GLY A 498 -6.86 12.93 9.22
N VAL A 499 -6.66 13.64 10.35
CA VAL A 499 -6.09 14.98 10.35
C VAL A 499 -4.59 14.86 10.08
N ARG A 500 -4.18 15.26 8.86
CA ARG A 500 -2.78 15.59 8.56
C ARG A 500 -2.41 16.82 9.37
N ASP A 501 -1.94 16.62 10.59
CA ASP A 501 -1.50 17.76 11.37
C ASP A 501 -0.17 18.29 10.83
N GLY A 502 -0.26 19.41 10.11
CA GLY A 502 0.89 20.21 9.68
C GLY A 502 1.52 21.05 10.80
N ASP A 503 1.10 20.90 12.06
CA ASP A 503 1.58 21.69 13.19
C ASP A 503 2.28 20.94 14.33
N ASN A 504 2.47 19.61 14.21
CA ASN A 504 3.33 18.81 15.09
C ASN A 504 2.75 18.68 16.52
N ASP A 505 1.43 18.79 16.68
CA ASP A 505 0.64 18.63 17.91
C ASP A 505 0.04 17.22 18.00
N ASP A 506 0.80 16.38 18.70
CA ASP A 506 0.40 15.22 19.51
C ASP A 506 -0.87 14.44 19.09
N VAL A 507 -0.64 13.30 18.43
CA VAL A 507 -1.51 12.13 18.62
C VAL A 507 -1.55 11.86 20.14
N VAL A 508 -2.66 12.20 20.80
CA VAL A 508 -2.80 12.07 22.26
C VAL A 508 -3.08 10.61 22.65
N GLY A 509 -2.11 9.75 22.35
CA GLY A 509 -2.03 8.35 22.68
C GLY A 509 -0.59 7.95 22.41
N PHE A 510 0.25 7.93 23.46
CA PHE A 510 1.71 7.81 23.28
C PHE A 510 2.05 6.61 22.40
N LEU A 511 2.53 6.85 21.18
CA LEU A 511 3.07 5.80 20.33
C LEU A 511 4.27 5.20 21.05
N SER A 512 4.32 3.87 21.13
CA SER A 512 5.33 3.17 21.92
C SER A 512 6.37 2.47 21.03
N ARG A 513 5.95 1.89 19.90
CA ARG A 513 6.86 1.23 18.97
C ARG A 513 6.33 1.14 17.55
N ALA A 514 7.24 0.94 16.60
CA ALA A 514 6.97 0.37 15.29
C ALA A 514 7.64 -1.02 15.20
N THR A 515 7.01 -1.96 14.52
CA THR A 515 7.62 -3.23 14.11
C THR A 515 7.71 -3.28 12.59
N ILE A 516 8.87 -3.67 12.09
CA ILE A 516 9.17 -3.89 10.69
C ILE A 516 9.60 -5.35 10.57
N THR A 517 8.95 -6.13 9.70
CA THR A 517 9.19 -7.58 9.58
C THR A 517 9.28 -7.97 8.12
N LEU A 518 10.42 -8.54 7.72
CA LEU A 518 10.59 -9.21 6.44
C LEU A 518 9.96 -10.61 6.52
N ASN A 519 8.86 -10.83 5.81
CA ASN A 519 8.02 -12.02 5.95
C ASN A 519 8.53 -13.25 5.19
N ASN A 520 9.26 -13.02 4.11
CA ASN A 520 9.77 -14.06 3.22
C ASN A 520 11.29 -13.92 2.96
N PRO A 521 12.13 -13.86 4.02
CA PRO A 521 13.55 -13.64 3.87
C PRO A 521 14.22 -14.77 3.09
N GLN A 522 15.13 -14.40 2.19
CA GLN A 522 16.06 -15.27 1.49
C GLN A 522 17.46 -15.11 2.05
N ASP A 523 18.41 -15.91 1.55
CA ASP A 523 19.79 -15.87 2.02
C ASP A 523 20.41 -14.48 1.84
N THR A 524 21.08 -14.02 2.90
CA THR A 524 21.76 -12.71 3.00
C THR A 524 20.88 -11.46 2.98
N ASP A 525 19.56 -11.61 2.91
CA ASP A 525 18.65 -10.49 3.13
C ASP A 525 18.85 -9.90 4.53
N VAL A 526 18.80 -8.58 4.63
CA VAL A 526 18.90 -7.89 5.91
C VAL A 526 18.15 -6.57 5.88
N LEU A 527 17.35 -6.34 6.92
CA LEU A 527 16.87 -5.03 7.29
C LEU A 527 17.94 -4.31 8.11
N GLN A 528 18.26 -3.09 7.72
CA GLN A 528 19.26 -2.24 8.35
C GLN A 528 18.65 -0.93 8.81
N VAL A 529 19.28 -0.30 9.80
CA VAL A 529 18.85 1.00 10.34
C VAL A 529 20.05 1.93 10.49
N ASP A 530 19.97 3.13 9.93
CA ASP A 530 20.95 4.19 10.24
C ASP A 530 20.67 4.78 11.62
N VAL A 531 21.33 4.20 12.63
CA VAL A 531 21.22 4.65 14.02
C VAL A 531 21.58 6.12 14.25
N ASN A 532 22.30 6.77 13.33
CA ASN A 532 22.63 8.20 13.43
C ASN A 532 21.52 9.10 12.89
N ALA A 533 20.62 8.56 12.07
CA ALA A 533 19.45 9.25 11.55
C ALA A 533 18.23 9.14 12.50
N LEU A 534 18.29 8.25 13.50
CA LEU A 534 17.22 8.09 14.47
C LEU A 534 17.03 9.36 15.34
N PRO A 535 15.77 9.74 15.63
CA PRO A 535 15.47 10.74 16.66
C PRO A 535 16.03 10.34 18.03
N ASN A 536 16.41 11.32 18.86
CA ASN A 536 17.03 11.08 20.18
C ASN A 536 16.16 10.27 21.16
N ASN A 537 14.86 10.21 20.92
CA ASN A 537 13.85 9.53 21.73
C ASN A 537 13.42 8.18 21.16
N ILE A 538 14.00 7.74 20.03
CA ILE A 538 13.73 6.44 19.43
C ILE A 538 15.03 5.62 19.41
N ILE A 539 14.90 4.34 19.75
CA ILE A 539 15.97 3.34 19.60
C ILE A 539 15.50 2.24 18.65
N ALA A 540 16.45 1.58 17.99
CA ALA A 540 16.16 0.43 17.16
C ALA A 540 16.71 -0.85 17.80
N VAL A 541 15.91 -1.91 17.74
CA VAL A 541 16.29 -3.28 18.12
C VAL A 541 16.16 -4.15 16.89
N VAL A 542 17.29 -4.64 16.38
CA VAL A 542 17.34 -5.52 15.19
C VAL A 542 17.44 -6.97 15.67
N SER A 543 16.69 -7.88 15.03
CA SER A 543 16.78 -9.32 15.31
C SER A 543 18.16 -9.89 14.97
N GLU A 544 18.53 -11.03 15.57
CA GLU A 544 19.82 -11.68 15.26
C GLU A 544 19.91 -12.14 13.80
N SER A 545 18.77 -12.52 13.20
CA SER A 545 18.63 -12.88 11.79
C SER A 545 18.63 -11.68 10.85
N GLY A 546 18.34 -10.46 11.35
CA GLY A 546 18.22 -9.26 10.53
C GLY A 546 16.90 -9.14 9.76
N ASP A 547 15.95 -10.04 10.00
CA ASP A 547 14.61 -10.08 9.37
C ASP A 547 13.58 -9.18 10.06
N SER A 548 13.90 -8.60 11.22
CA SER A 548 12.96 -7.75 11.95
C SER A 548 13.64 -6.62 12.69
N ILE A 549 13.00 -5.45 12.66
CA ILE A 549 13.41 -4.26 13.40
C ILE A 549 12.24 -3.78 14.25
N SER A 550 12.51 -3.51 15.53
CA SER A 550 11.59 -2.79 16.41
C SER A 550 12.16 -1.40 16.72
N LEU A 551 11.48 -0.36 16.26
CA LEU A 551 11.74 1.03 16.63
C LEU A 551 10.94 1.33 17.88
N GLN A 552 11.57 1.73 18.99
CA GLN A 552 10.91 1.85 20.29
C GLN A 552 11.14 3.23 20.90
N ASP A 553 10.11 3.79 21.52
CA ASP A 553 10.24 4.94 22.40
C ASP A 553 11.07 4.54 23.63
N ILE A 554 12.11 5.32 23.93
CA ILE A 554 12.96 5.15 25.12
C ILE A 554 12.18 5.22 26.44
N GLY A 555 11.03 5.89 26.47
CA GLY A 555 10.18 6.07 27.64
C GLY A 555 9.30 4.87 28.00
N PHE A 556 9.18 3.89 27.09
CA PHE A 556 8.32 2.70 27.24
C PHE A 556 9.10 1.38 27.42
N GLN A 557 10.42 1.46 27.62
CA GLN A 557 11.22 0.27 27.91
C GLN A 557 11.00 -0.26 29.33
N GLU A 558 10.79 -1.57 29.45
CA GLU A 558 10.62 -2.24 30.74
C GLU A 558 11.88 -2.04 31.62
N GLY A 559 11.73 -1.33 32.75
CA GLY A 559 12.81 -1.11 33.72
C GLY A 559 13.70 0.12 33.50
N VAL A 560 13.37 1.02 32.58
CA VAL A 560 14.08 2.32 32.40
C VAL A 560 13.33 3.44 33.15
N GLU A 561 14.05 4.25 33.95
CA GLU A 561 13.46 5.47 34.53
C GLU A 561 13.16 6.46 33.41
N GLN A 562 11.88 6.83 33.23
CA GLN A 562 11.47 7.77 32.19
C GLN A 562 12.31 9.06 32.25
N GLN A 563 12.94 9.42 31.14
CA GLN A 563 13.50 10.75 30.99
C GLN A 563 12.34 11.74 30.86
N THR A 564 12.00 12.39 31.98
CA THR A 564 10.94 13.39 32.02
C THR A 564 11.24 14.53 31.04
N GLY A 565 10.40 14.71 30.02
CA GLY A 565 10.42 15.89 29.13
C GLY A 565 10.69 15.65 27.64
N LEU A 566 10.74 14.39 27.16
CA LEU A 566 10.74 14.05 25.74
C LEU A 566 9.39 13.39 25.42
N THR A 567 8.56 14.03 24.60
CA THR A 567 7.34 13.42 24.03
C THR A 567 7.68 12.91 22.63
N THR A 568 7.38 11.64 22.36
CA THR A 568 7.57 11.04 21.05
C THR A 568 6.36 11.33 20.17
N THR A 569 6.61 11.97 19.02
CA THR A 569 5.57 12.35 18.06
C THR A 569 5.51 11.37 16.88
N THR A 570 4.43 11.43 16.09
CA THR A 570 4.31 10.74 14.79
C THR A 570 5.48 11.06 13.87
N GLY A 571 5.84 12.33 13.76
CA GLY A 571 7.00 12.78 12.98
C GLY A 571 8.34 12.16 13.43
N ASN A 572 8.48 11.76 14.70
CA ASN A 572 9.65 11.00 15.13
C ASN A 572 9.63 9.58 14.57
N PHE A 573 8.51 8.88 14.63
CA PHE A 573 8.38 7.54 14.03
C PHE A 573 8.53 7.57 12.51
N GLU A 574 7.95 8.57 11.82
CA GLU A 574 8.17 8.77 10.38
C GLU A 574 9.65 8.97 10.06
N THR A 575 10.36 9.81 10.83
CA THR A 575 11.81 10.01 10.67
C THR A 575 12.57 8.71 10.91
N ALA A 576 12.18 7.92 11.90
CA ALA A 576 12.82 6.65 12.22
C ALA A 576 12.55 5.57 11.16
N LEU A 577 11.35 5.52 10.57
CA LEU A 577 11.02 4.62 9.45
C LEU A 577 11.85 4.97 8.22
N ARG A 578 12.04 6.26 7.90
CA ARG A 578 12.93 6.72 6.81
C ARG A 578 14.40 6.31 7.01
N ALA A 579 14.80 5.93 8.22
CA ALA A 579 16.15 5.46 8.52
C ALA A 579 16.32 3.95 8.30
N VAL A 580 15.26 3.22 7.96
CA VAL A 580 15.28 1.77 7.72
C VAL A 580 15.45 1.48 6.23
N THR A 581 16.36 0.56 5.92
CA THR A 581 16.65 0.12 4.56
C THR A 581 16.65 -1.40 4.45
N PHE A 582 16.37 -1.90 3.25
CA PHE A 582 16.57 -3.28 2.86
C PHE A 582 17.86 -3.41 2.05
N ASN A 583 18.59 -4.51 2.26
CA ASN A 583 19.74 -4.88 1.46
C ASN A 583 19.82 -6.40 1.28
N ASN A 584 20.40 -6.82 0.17
CA ASN A 584 20.86 -8.18 -0.06
C ASN A 584 22.34 -8.12 -0.49
N THR A 585 23.16 -9.10 -0.13
CA THR A 585 24.60 -9.13 -0.45
C THR A 585 25.01 -10.35 -1.28
N ASP A 586 24.03 -11.07 -1.81
CA ASP A 586 24.27 -12.17 -2.73
C ASP A 586 24.61 -11.62 -4.12
N ASN A 587 25.49 -12.34 -4.79
CA ASN A 587 25.93 -12.09 -6.17
C ASN A 587 25.04 -12.83 -7.20
N THR A 588 24.11 -13.65 -6.69
CA THR A 588 23.08 -14.33 -7.47
C THR A 588 21.77 -14.31 -6.68
N PRO A 589 21.20 -13.13 -6.39
CA PRO A 589 20.10 -13.02 -5.44
C PRO A 589 18.83 -13.69 -5.97
N ASP A 590 18.10 -14.38 -5.08
CA ASP A 590 16.77 -14.89 -5.39
C ASP A 590 15.83 -13.73 -5.77
N THR A 591 15.17 -13.85 -6.93
CA THR A 591 14.37 -12.79 -7.55
C THR A 591 12.91 -12.75 -7.09
N THR A 592 12.50 -13.61 -6.17
CA THR A 592 11.16 -13.57 -5.56
C THR A 592 10.96 -12.22 -4.85
N PRO A 593 9.90 -11.44 -5.13
CA PRO A 593 9.70 -10.17 -4.43
C PRO A 593 9.67 -10.34 -2.91
N ARG A 594 10.27 -9.41 -2.17
CA ARG A 594 10.28 -9.43 -0.71
C ARG A 594 9.11 -8.65 -0.14
N GLU A 595 8.43 -9.21 0.85
CA GLU A 595 7.30 -8.59 1.54
C GLU A 595 7.75 -8.15 2.94
N ILE A 596 7.62 -6.87 3.24
CA ILE A 596 7.97 -6.28 4.53
C ILE A 596 6.73 -5.64 5.15
N ASP A 597 6.32 -6.15 6.32
CA ASP A 597 5.21 -5.59 7.08
C ASP A 597 5.69 -4.52 8.05
N ILE A 598 4.97 -3.39 8.08
CA ILE A 598 5.17 -2.31 9.03
C ILE A 598 3.90 -2.12 9.85
N GLN A 599 4.03 -2.09 11.18
CA GLN A 599 2.92 -1.84 12.10
C GLN A 599 3.34 -0.93 13.26
N ILE A 600 2.52 0.09 13.57
CA ILE A 600 2.71 0.98 14.74
C ILE A 600 1.89 0.49 15.93
N PHE A 601 2.40 0.68 17.13
CA PHE A 601 1.71 0.36 18.38
C PHE A 601 1.69 1.57 19.32
N ASP A 602 0.58 1.72 20.04
CA ASP A 602 0.48 2.67 21.14
C ASP A 602 1.04 2.12 22.47
N SER A 603 1.00 2.95 23.50
CA SER A 603 1.39 2.63 24.88
C SER A 603 0.55 1.55 25.56
N ARG A 604 -0.63 1.22 25.03
CA ARG A 604 -1.47 0.09 25.47
C ARG A 604 -1.09 -1.21 24.75
N ASN A 605 -0.09 -1.17 23.85
CA ASN A 605 0.29 -2.26 22.97
C ASN A 605 -0.85 -2.65 22.00
N ALA A 606 -1.74 -1.70 21.68
CA ALA A 606 -2.70 -1.84 20.59
C ALA A 606 -1.97 -1.52 19.28
N GLY A 607 -1.96 -2.48 18.35
CA GLY A 607 -1.36 -2.34 17.03
C GLY A 607 -2.33 -1.70 16.05
N GLY A 608 -1.78 -0.92 15.12
CA GLY A 608 -2.53 -0.34 14.01
C GLY A 608 -2.75 -1.28 12.83
N ASN A 609 -3.15 -0.71 11.69
CA ASN A 609 -3.12 -1.42 10.41
C ASN A 609 -1.69 -1.88 10.09
N THR A 610 -1.59 -2.95 9.30
CA THR A 610 -0.32 -3.41 8.73
C THR A 610 -0.19 -2.83 7.33
N SER A 611 0.92 -2.17 7.04
CA SER A 611 1.28 -1.69 5.70
C SER A 611 2.36 -2.62 5.13
N THR A 612 2.19 -3.04 3.88
CA THR A 612 3.10 -3.99 3.23
C THR A 612 3.99 -3.26 2.23
N VAL A 613 5.29 -3.54 2.27
CA VAL A 613 6.24 -3.05 1.27
C VAL A 613 6.71 -4.23 0.44
N THR A 614 6.55 -4.12 -0.87
CA THR A 614 7.05 -5.10 -1.84
C THR A 614 8.36 -4.58 -2.43
N ILE A 615 9.43 -5.37 -2.31
CA ILE A 615 10.72 -5.07 -2.92
C ILE A 615 10.97 -6.06 -4.05
N ASP A 616 10.93 -5.56 -5.28
CA ASP A 616 11.39 -6.29 -6.45
C ASP A 616 12.92 -6.39 -6.43
N VAL A 617 13.45 -7.61 -6.47
CA VAL A 617 14.88 -7.88 -6.48
C VAL A 617 15.33 -8.09 -7.93
N ILE A 618 16.20 -7.19 -8.41
CA ILE A 618 16.77 -7.25 -9.76
C ILE A 618 18.24 -7.68 -9.67
N PRO A 619 18.60 -8.87 -10.20
CA PRO A 619 19.99 -9.30 -10.27
C PRO A 619 20.76 -8.47 -11.30
N ALA A 620 22.04 -8.26 -11.07
CA ALA A 620 22.95 -7.51 -11.92
C ALA A 620 24.10 -8.41 -12.38
N ASN A 621 24.62 -8.16 -13.57
CA ASN A 621 25.72 -8.96 -14.12
C ASN A 621 27.04 -8.69 -13.41
N ASP A 622 27.63 -9.73 -12.82
CA ASP A 622 28.98 -9.76 -12.28
C ASP A 622 30.04 -9.95 -13.36
N ALA A 623 31.26 -9.52 -13.06
CA ALA A 623 32.38 -9.69 -13.98
C ALA A 623 33.09 -11.03 -13.74
N PRO A 624 33.44 -11.78 -14.80
CA PRO A 624 34.26 -12.98 -14.66
C PRO A 624 35.65 -12.63 -14.13
N ALA A 625 36.30 -13.56 -13.45
CA ALA A 625 37.63 -13.40 -12.86
C ALA A 625 38.51 -14.63 -13.10
N PHE A 626 39.82 -14.44 -13.00
CA PHE A 626 40.80 -15.53 -12.98
C PHE A 626 41.30 -15.76 -11.56
N VAL A 627 41.36 -17.03 -11.14
CA VAL A 627 41.97 -17.45 -9.88
C VAL A 627 43.23 -18.27 -10.19
N ASN A 628 44.32 -18.06 -9.43
CA ASN A 628 45.62 -18.73 -9.59
C ASN A 628 46.31 -18.58 -10.96
N LEU A 629 45.99 -17.55 -11.75
CA LEU A 629 46.71 -17.25 -12.99
C LEU A 629 48.06 -16.56 -12.69
N ASP A 630 49.03 -17.32 -12.19
CA ASP A 630 50.27 -16.80 -11.58
C ASP A 630 51.57 -17.46 -12.06
N ASN A 631 51.51 -18.41 -12.99
CA ASN A 631 52.69 -19.13 -13.46
C ASN A 631 53.67 -18.23 -14.25
N THR A 632 54.92 -18.68 -14.36
CA THR A 632 55.99 -18.02 -15.14
C THR A 632 56.76 -19.05 -15.99
N PRO A 633 56.16 -19.55 -17.07
CA PRO A 633 56.75 -20.62 -17.88
C PRO A 633 58.00 -20.17 -18.64
N THR A 634 58.90 -21.12 -18.93
CA THR A 634 60.12 -20.87 -19.70
C THR A 634 60.11 -21.69 -20.99
N TYR A 635 60.00 -21.02 -22.13
CA TYR A 635 60.05 -21.64 -23.45
C TYR A 635 61.47 -21.56 -24.03
N ALA A 636 62.00 -22.68 -24.51
CA ALA A 636 63.27 -22.73 -25.25
C ALA A 636 62.99 -22.72 -26.76
N VAL A 637 63.59 -21.78 -27.50
CA VAL A 637 63.37 -21.63 -28.95
C VAL A 637 63.64 -22.95 -29.70
N GLY A 638 62.61 -23.43 -30.42
CA GLY A 638 62.68 -24.69 -31.18
C GLY A 638 62.55 -25.96 -30.33
N GLY A 639 62.24 -25.83 -29.04
CA GLY A 639 61.78 -26.92 -28.18
C GLY A 639 60.26 -27.12 -28.25
N ASP A 640 59.74 -27.96 -27.36
CA ASP A 640 58.30 -28.20 -27.24
C ASP A 640 57.57 -26.97 -26.65
N ALA A 641 56.29 -26.82 -26.97
CA ALA A 641 55.45 -25.80 -26.38
C ALA A 641 55.29 -26.02 -24.86
N VAL A 642 55.18 -24.93 -24.10
CA VAL A 642 55.10 -24.97 -22.62
C VAL A 642 53.71 -24.54 -22.16
N VAL A 643 53.10 -25.30 -21.25
CA VAL A 643 51.81 -24.94 -20.64
C VAL A 643 51.94 -23.57 -19.97
N LEU A 644 50.99 -22.68 -20.23
CA LEU A 644 51.03 -21.32 -19.73
C LEU A 644 50.76 -21.27 -18.23
N ASP A 645 49.70 -21.93 -17.78
CA ASP A 645 49.32 -22.08 -16.38
C ASP A 645 48.51 -23.38 -16.24
N SER A 646 48.78 -24.19 -15.22
CA SER A 646 48.18 -25.54 -15.10
C SER A 646 47.14 -25.66 -13.98
N ASP A 647 47.02 -24.63 -13.14
CA ASP A 647 46.13 -24.59 -11.99
C ASP A 647 45.29 -23.29 -11.93
N ALA A 648 45.39 -22.43 -12.94
CA ALA A 648 44.47 -21.33 -13.16
C ALA A 648 43.02 -21.80 -13.40
N THR A 649 42.05 -21.08 -12.85
CA THR A 649 40.61 -21.28 -13.07
C THR A 649 39.93 -19.96 -13.45
N ILE A 650 38.75 -20.07 -14.05
CA ILE A 650 37.82 -18.96 -14.31
C ILE A 650 36.68 -19.07 -13.32
N THR A 651 36.24 -17.94 -12.77
CA THR A 651 35.06 -17.87 -11.89
C THR A 651 34.17 -16.74 -12.33
N ASP A 652 32.88 -16.93 -12.23
CA ASP A 652 31.84 -15.97 -12.59
C ASP A 652 30.56 -16.40 -11.86
N PRO A 653 30.03 -15.61 -10.91
CA PRO A 653 28.95 -16.05 -10.01
C PRO A 653 27.76 -16.69 -10.71
N GLU A 654 27.23 -16.04 -11.75
CA GLU A 654 26.06 -16.49 -12.49
C GLU A 654 26.38 -17.69 -13.40
N LEU A 655 27.51 -17.64 -14.11
CA LEU A 655 27.90 -18.73 -15.00
C LEU A 655 28.30 -19.99 -14.21
N ASP A 656 28.85 -19.84 -13.01
CA ASP A 656 29.21 -20.93 -12.10
C ASP A 656 27.97 -21.54 -11.44
N GLU A 657 27.01 -20.74 -10.98
CA GLU A 657 25.76 -21.25 -10.40
C GLU A 657 24.98 -22.10 -11.40
N ARG A 658 24.92 -21.64 -12.66
CA ARG A 658 24.27 -22.39 -13.76
C ARG A 658 25.14 -23.53 -14.32
N ASP A 659 26.44 -23.57 -13.98
CA ASP A 659 27.46 -24.48 -14.54
C ASP A 659 27.51 -24.46 -16.08
N ASN A 660 27.47 -23.26 -16.69
CA ASN A 660 27.42 -23.13 -18.15
C ASN A 660 27.89 -21.77 -18.68
N TYR A 661 29.04 -21.78 -19.37
CA TYR A 661 29.73 -20.63 -19.96
C TYR A 661 29.37 -20.39 -21.45
N ASN A 662 28.21 -20.84 -21.92
CA ASN A 662 27.78 -20.66 -23.31
C ASN A 662 27.77 -19.17 -23.73
N GLY A 663 28.47 -18.85 -24.82
CA GLY A 663 28.57 -17.47 -25.32
C GLY A 663 29.81 -16.73 -24.82
N ALA A 664 30.40 -17.14 -23.69
CA ALA A 664 31.61 -16.55 -23.17
C ALA A 664 32.81 -16.74 -24.12
N THR A 665 33.75 -15.81 -24.10
CA THR A 665 34.94 -15.84 -24.96
C THR A 665 36.24 -15.60 -24.20
N LEU A 666 37.20 -16.51 -24.36
CA LEU A 666 38.56 -16.38 -23.80
C LEU A 666 39.52 -15.93 -24.89
N THR A 667 40.18 -14.79 -24.67
CA THR A 667 41.17 -14.20 -25.58
C THR A 667 42.55 -14.18 -24.93
N LEU A 668 43.55 -14.68 -25.68
CA LEU A 668 44.96 -14.54 -25.33
C LEU A 668 45.69 -13.77 -26.43
N ALA A 669 46.44 -12.75 -26.03
CA ALA A 669 47.31 -12.01 -26.91
C ALA A 669 48.47 -11.39 -26.13
N ARG A 670 49.56 -11.08 -26.83
CA ARG A 670 50.66 -10.32 -26.22
C ARG A 670 50.19 -8.98 -25.68
N ASN A 671 50.73 -8.56 -24.55
CA ASN A 671 50.53 -7.21 -24.02
C ASN A 671 51.02 -6.15 -25.02
N GLY A 672 50.12 -5.30 -25.51
CA GLY A 672 50.36 -4.39 -26.63
C GLY A 672 49.87 -4.97 -27.96
N GLU A 673 50.71 -4.95 -29.00
CA GLU A 673 50.36 -5.53 -30.29
C GLU A 673 50.65 -7.04 -30.33
N ALA A 674 49.69 -7.82 -30.85
CA ALA A 674 49.87 -9.24 -31.10
C ALA A 674 51.07 -9.49 -32.04
N SER A 675 51.86 -10.53 -31.75
CA SER A 675 52.99 -10.91 -32.60
C SER A 675 52.67 -12.17 -33.37
N ILE A 676 52.80 -12.14 -34.70
CA ILE A 676 52.65 -13.33 -35.55
C ILE A 676 53.62 -14.48 -35.18
N GLU A 677 54.64 -14.19 -34.38
CA GLU A 677 55.59 -15.18 -33.89
C GLU A 677 55.03 -16.01 -32.71
N ASP A 678 54.00 -15.51 -32.03
CA ASP A 678 53.31 -16.17 -30.92
C ASP A 678 52.37 -17.27 -31.46
N VAL A 679 52.55 -18.50 -30.97
CA VAL A 679 51.78 -19.66 -31.39
C VAL A 679 51.21 -20.35 -30.17
N PHE A 680 49.88 -20.45 -30.13
CA PHE A 680 49.15 -21.15 -29.07
C PHE A 680 48.74 -22.55 -29.53
N SER A 681 48.86 -23.50 -28.61
CA SER A 681 48.58 -24.92 -28.79
C SER A 681 47.92 -25.47 -27.52
N SER A 682 47.57 -26.75 -27.48
CA SER A 682 47.05 -27.40 -26.29
C SER A 682 47.66 -28.78 -26.09
N THR A 683 47.75 -29.23 -24.84
CA THR A 683 48.21 -30.58 -24.48
C THR A 683 47.15 -31.67 -24.74
N SER A 684 45.89 -31.31 -24.98
CA SER A 684 44.76 -32.25 -25.14
C SER A 684 44.16 -32.32 -26.56
N GLY A 685 44.66 -31.52 -27.49
CA GLY A 685 44.14 -31.46 -28.85
C GLY A 685 44.73 -30.30 -29.66
N ALA A 686 44.49 -30.30 -30.98
CA ALA A 686 44.95 -29.20 -31.83
C ALA A 686 43.97 -28.02 -31.75
N LEU A 687 44.47 -26.83 -31.39
CA LEU A 687 43.70 -25.58 -31.44
C LEU A 687 43.64 -25.04 -32.88
N THR A 688 42.98 -25.76 -33.79
CA THR A 688 42.90 -25.35 -35.20
C THR A 688 41.80 -24.31 -35.39
N GLN A 689 42.13 -23.16 -35.99
CA GLN A 689 41.16 -22.10 -36.21
C GLN A 689 39.94 -22.57 -37.03
N ASN A 690 38.75 -22.10 -36.65
CA ASN A 690 37.44 -22.46 -37.20
C ASN A 690 37.08 -23.95 -37.02
N THR A 691 37.55 -24.59 -35.95
CA THR A 691 37.20 -25.98 -35.60
C THR A 691 36.76 -26.09 -34.15
N ASP A 692 36.16 -27.23 -33.81
CA ASP A 692 35.63 -27.55 -32.48
C ASP A 692 36.73 -27.50 -31.40
N LEU A 693 36.48 -26.74 -30.33
CA LEU A 693 37.24 -26.83 -29.09
C LEU A 693 36.74 -28.05 -28.30
N THR A 694 37.61 -29.01 -28.04
CA THR A 694 37.24 -30.28 -27.39
C THR A 694 38.07 -30.53 -26.14
N VAL A 695 37.43 -30.84 -25.02
CA VAL A 695 38.05 -31.24 -23.75
C VAL A 695 37.45 -32.57 -23.31
N GLY A 696 38.28 -33.57 -23.00
CA GLY A 696 37.81 -34.89 -22.56
C GLY A 696 36.93 -35.66 -23.58
N GLY A 697 36.91 -35.24 -24.85
CA GLY A 697 36.01 -35.77 -25.88
C GLY A 697 34.68 -35.02 -26.03
N THR A 698 34.42 -34.02 -25.18
CA THR A 698 33.25 -33.14 -25.26
C THR A 698 33.58 -31.89 -26.06
N VAL A 699 32.74 -31.54 -27.03
CA VAL A 699 32.86 -30.28 -27.78
C VAL A 699 32.26 -29.15 -26.96
N ILE A 700 33.11 -28.30 -26.40
CA ILE A 700 32.75 -27.22 -25.47
C ILE A 700 32.74 -25.84 -26.14
N GLY A 701 33.11 -25.75 -27.41
CA GLY A 701 33.20 -24.46 -28.08
C GLY A 701 33.82 -24.53 -29.46
N THR A 702 34.33 -23.39 -29.92
CA THR A 702 35.05 -23.23 -31.19
C THR A 702 36.34 -22.46 -30.96
N VAL A 703 37.41 -22.87 -31.65
CA VAL A 703 38.63 -22.07 -31.76
C VAL A 703 38.41 -21.02 -32.84
N THR A 704 37.86 -19.86 -32.47
CA THR A 704 37.47 -18.79 -33.39
C THR A 704 38.67 -18.15 -34.08
N THR A 705 39.74 -17.91 -33.32
CA THR A 705 41.00 -17.35 -33.83
C THR A 705 42.17 -18.12 -33.23
N ASN A 706 43.13 -18.55 -34.05
CA ASN A 706 44.45 -18.97 -33.59
C ASN A 706 45.47 -18.61 -34.68
N SER A 707 45.57 -17.32 -34.96
CA SER A 707 46.43 -16.77 -36.00
C SER A 707 46.81 -15.34 -35.64
N GLY A 708 47.90 -14.85 -36.25
CA GLY A 708 48.36 -13.47 -36.03
C GLY A 708 48.87 -13.17 -34.62
N GLY A 709 49.14 -14.18 -33.79
CA GLY A 709 49.53 -14.00 -32.39
C GLY A 709 48.38 -13.85 -31.40
N THR A 710 47.16 -14.16 -31.84
CA THR A 710 45.96 -14.10 -31.01
C THR A 710 45.28 -15.47 -31.00
N LEU A 711 44.91 -15.93 -29.80
CA LEU A 711 43.98 -17.03 -29.60
C LEU A 711 42.65 -16.46 -29.11
N ILE A 712 41.54 -16.85 -29.73
CA ILE A 712 40.18 -16.58 -29.25
C ILE A 712 39.42 -17.90 -29.25
N LEU A 713 38.93 -18.29 -28.08
CA LEU A 713 38.06 -19.44 -27.87
C LEU A 713 36.66 -18.91 -27.54
N SER A 714 35.63 -19.45 -28.18
CA SER A 714 34.23 -19.17 -27.83
C SER A 714 33.57 -20.43 -27.31
N PHE A 715 32.93 -20.34 -26.15
CA PHE A 715 32.29 -21.46 -25.48
C PHE A 715 30.84 -21.67 -25.95
N ASN A 716 30.37 -22.92 -25.89
CA ASN A 716 29.01 -23.32 -26.26
C ASN A 716 28.25 -23.91 -25.06
N GLY A 717 26.99 -24.34 -25.27
CA GLY A 717 26.12 -24.94 -24.24
C GLY A 717 26.61 -26.21 -23.53
N ASN A 718 27.77 -26.77 -23.88
CA ASN A 718 28.39 -27.87 -23.14
C ASN A 718 29.58 -27.42 -22.25
N ALA A 719 29.90 -26.14 -22.22
CA ALA A 719 31.04 -25.60 -21.48
C ALA A 719 30.70 -25.40 -20.00
N THR A 720 30.83 -26.47 -19.21
CA THR A 720 30.76 -26.40 -17.74
C THR A 720 32.01 -25.72 -17.18
N GLY A 721 31.94 -25.20 -15.94
CA GLY A 721 33.08 -24.53 -15.30
C GLY A 721 34.35 -25.40 -15.30
N ASP A 722 34.20 -26.66 -14.88
CA ASP A 722 35.28 -27.67 -14.88
C ASP A 722 35.92 -27.88 -16.28
N LEU A 723 35.14 -27.79 -17.36
CA LEU A 723 35.63 -28.00 -18.72
C LEU A 723 36.30 -26.74 -19.27
N VAL A 724 35.80 -25.56 -18.91
CA VAL A 724 36.42 -24.26 -19.23
C VAL A 724 37.77 -24.16 -18.53
N ASP A 725 37.84 -24.52 -17.26
CA ASP A 725 39.08 -24.58 -16.47
C ASP A 725 40.09 -25.54 -17.09
N GLN A 726 39.66 -26.75 -17.45
CA GLN A 726 40.53 -27.70 -18.14
C GLN A 726 41.01 -27.17 -19.50
N ALA A 727 40.17 -26.45 -20.24
CA ALA A 727 40.57 -25.83 -21.51
C ALA A 727 41.67 -24.78 -21.27
N LEU A 728 41.50 -23.92 -20.27
CA LEU A 728 42.45 -22.90 -19.86
C LEU A 728 43.79 -23.53 -19.43
N GLN A 729 43.74 -24.52 -18.53
CA GLN A 729 44.90 -25.19 -17.92
C GLN A 729 45.75 -26.00 -18.92
N GLN A 730 45.23 -26.23 -20.13
CA GLN A 730 45.90 -27.03 -21.16
C GLN A 730 46.54 -26.17 -22.25
N ILE A 731 46.31 -24.84 -22.25
CA ILE A 731 46.88 -23.93 -23.26
C ILE A 731 48.40 -23.89 -23.11
N ALA A 732 49.09 -24.20 -24.19
CA ALA A 732 50.53 -24.20 -24.29
C ALA A 732 51.03 -23.18 -25.31
N TYR A 733 52.13 -22.52 -24.98
CA TYR A 733 52.74 -21.46 -25.77
C TYR A 733 54.04 -21.91 -26.41
N SER A 734 54.25 -21.47 -27.64
CA SER A 734 55.52 -21.53 -28.34
C SER A 734 55.74 -20.23 -29.11
N ASN A 735 56.99 -19.97 -29.47
CA ASN A 735 57.37 -18.81 -30.26
C ASN A 735 58.29 -19.22 -31.41
N THR A 736 58.04 -18.65 -32.60
CA THR A 736 58.80 -18.96 -33.83
C THR A 736 60.01 -18.06 -34.07
N SER A 737 60.18 -17.01 -33.27
CA SER A 737 61.36 -16.14 -33.27
C SER A 737 62.60 -16.86 -32.73
N SER A 738 63.78 -16.37 -33.13
CA SER A 738 65.07 -16.81 -32.57
C SER A 738 65.58 -15.90 -31.45
N THR A 739 64.77 -14.92 -31.04
CA THR A 739 65.16 -13.89 -30.09
C THR A 739 64.80 -14.30 -28.67
N ALA A 740 65.78 -14.31 -27.76
CA ALA A 740 65.53 -14.51 -26.33
C ALA A 740 64.97 -13.23 -25.69
N GLY A 741 64.07 -13.38 -24.73
CA GLY A 741 63.41 -12.27 -24.03
C GLY A 741 62.13 -12.70 -23.31
N ALA A 742 61.68 -11.93 -22.32
CA ALA A 742 60.41 -12.17 -21.67
C ALA A 742 59.27 -11.53 -22.48
N VAL A 743 58.13 -12.21 -22.56
CA VAL A 743 56.92 -11.71 -23.22
C VAL A 743 55.74 -11.89 -22.28
N THR A 744 54.88 -10.88 -22.20
CA THR A 744 53.67 -10.94 -21.37
C THR A 744 52.49 -11.27 -22.27
N ILE A 745 51.76 -12.33 -21.95
CA ILE A 745 50.52 -12.73 -22.60
C ILE A 745 49.37 -12.32 -21.68
N ASN A 746 48.53 -11.42 -22.18
CA ASN A 746 47.29 -11.02 -21.50
C ASN A 746 46.21 -12.05 -21.79
N TYR A 747 45.39 -12.29 -20.78
CA TYR A 747 44.18 -13.08 -20.81
C TYR A 747 43.00 -12.13 -20.61
N THR A 748 41.96 -12.30 -21.41
CA THR A 748 40.68 -11.62 -21.24
C THR A 748 39.58 -12.66 -21.38
N ILE A 749 38.71 -12.76 -20.38
CA ILE A 749 37.48 -13.54 -20.43
C ILE A 749 36.31 -12.55 -20.51
N ASN A 750 35.44 -12.72 -21.49
CA ASN A 750 34.19 -11.99 -21.62
C ASN A 750 33.05 -12.99 -21.38
N ASP A 751 32.15 -12.68 -20.45
CA ASP A 751 31.02 -13.55 -20.06
C ASP A 751 30.00 -13.78 -21.19
N GLY A 752 29.94 -12.85 -22.15
CA GLY A 752 29.02 -12.88 -23.28
C GLY A 752 27.60 -12.47 -22.93
N ASN A 753 27.34 -11.81 -21.79
CA ASN A 753 25.99 -11.39 -21.41
C ASN A 753 25.38 -10.46 -22.46
N THR A 754 24.12 -10.73 -22.82
CA THR A 754 23.35 -9.99 -23.83
C THR A 754 22.23 -9.12 -23.25
N ALA A 755 22.25 -8.86 -21.94
CA ALA A 755 21.16 -8.22 -21.19
C ALA A 755 19.91 -9.12 -21.11
N ASP A 756 20.12 -10.42 -20.88
CA ASP A 756 19.04 -11.37 -20.65
C ASP A 756 18.81 -11.62 -19.16
N ASP A 757 17.68 -12.24 -18.81
CA ASP A 757 17.33 -12.57 -17.42
C ASP A 757 18.25 -13.65 -16.81
N ASP A 758 19.26 -14.13 -17.54
CA ASP A 758 20.06 -15.32 -17.21
C ASP A 758 21.40 -14.97 -16.51
N GLN A 759 21.88 -13.74 -16.66
CA GLN A 759 23.07 -13.21 -15.95
C GLN A 759 22.79 -11.81 -15.37
N GLY A 760 21.53 -11.52 -15.09
CA GLY A 760 21.11 -10.21 -14.59
C GLY A 760 21.18 -9.08 -15.61
N ILE A 761 20.72 -7.90 -15.17
CA ILE A 761 20.71 -6.71 -16.00
C ILE A 761 22.14 -6.22 -16.26
N GLY A 762 22.35 -5.64 -17.44
CA GLY A 762 23.66 -5.15 -17.86
C GLY A 762 23.98 -5.62 -19.26
N GLY A 763 25.25 -5.71 -19.58
CA GLY A 763 25.73 -6.34 -20.80
C GLY A 763 27.12 -6.88 -20.53
N ALA A 764 27.69 -7.57 -21.51
CA ALA A 764 28.90 -8.34 -21.29
C ALA A 764 30.02 -7.59 -20.56
N LEU A 765 30.55 -8.18 -19.49
CA LEU A 765 31.69 -7.70 -18.73
C LEU A 765 32.94 -8.51 -19.06
N GLU A 766 34.10 -8.01 -18.61
CA GLU A 766 35.40 -8.63 -18.89
C GLU A 766 36.25 -8.80 -17.63
N GLY A 767 36.75 -10.02 -17.45
CA GLY A 767 37.84 -10.37 -16.54
C GLY A 767 39.19 -10.32 -17.24
N THR A 768 40.23 -9.85 -16.57
CA THR A 768 41.58 -9.79 -17.15
C THR A 768 42.66 -10.38 -16.26
N GLY A 769 43.71 -10.93 -16.87
CA GLY A 769 44.87 -11.50 -16.21
C GLY A 769 46.08 -11.55 -17.15
N SER A 770 47.25 -11.99 -16.67
CA SER A 770 48.42 -12.11 -17.55
C SER A 770 49.46 -13.10 -17.04
N ILE A 771 50.18 -13.75 -17.98
CA ILE A 771 51.32 -14.63 -17.70
C ILE A 771 52.56 -14.10 -18.41
N THR A 772 53.71 -14.14 -17.75
CA THR A 772 55.00 -13.80 -18.37
C THR A 772 55.73 -15.08 -18.79
N VAL A 773 55.96 -15.22 -20.09
CA VAL A 773 56.74 -16.33 -20.67
C VAL A 773 58.19 -15.89 -20.88
N ASN A 774 59.13 -16.62 -20.29
CA ASN A 774 60.56 -16.41 -20.51
C ASN A 774 61.03 -17.18 -21.74
N ILE A 775 61.38 -16.49 -22.83
CA ILE A 775 61.92 -17.12 -24.04
C ILE A 775 63.44 -17.18 -23.94
N THR A 776 64.00 -18.38 -24.01
CA THR A 776 65.44 -18.64 -23.95
C THR A 776 65.96 -19.19 -25.28
N SER A 777 67.19 -18.83 -25.64
CA SER A 777 67.83 -19.40 -26.83
C SER A 777 68.25 -20.84 -26.56
N ASN A 778 67.95 -21.74 -27.50
CA ASN A 778 68.45 -23.11 -27.45
C ASN A 778 69.92 -23.11 -27.86
N GLN A 779 70.84 -23.03 -26.89
CA GLN A 779 72.25 -23.31 -27.15
C GLN A 779 72.44 -24.84 -27.24
N PRO A 780 72.87 -25.40 -28.39
CA PRO A 780 73.30 -26.79 -28.40
C PRO A 780 74.48 -26.95 -27.42
N PRO A 781 74.68 -28.16 -26.84
CA PRO A 781 75.84 -28.40 -25.98
C PRO A 781 77.11 -27.99 -26.72
N THR A 782 77.86 -27.05 -26.15
CA THR A 782 79.20 -26.73 -26.63
C THR A 782 80.07 -27.97 -26.46
N VAL A 783 80.34 -28.67 -27.56
CA VAL A 783 81.43 -29.65 -27.59
C VAL A 783 82.72 -28.85 -27.44
N ASN A 784 83.27 -28.83 -26.22
CA ASN A 784 84.65 -28.39 -26.01
C ASN A 784 85.55 -29.37 -26.78
N SER A 785 86.09 -28.93 -27.92
CA SER A 785 87.08 -29.72 -28.67
C SER A 785 88.44 -29.79 -27.94
N SER A 786 88.52 -29.43 -26.65
CA SER A 786 89.74 -29.49 -25.85
C SER A 786 90.12 -30.91 -25.39
N ASP A 787 89.21 -31.88 -25.49
CA ASP A 787 89.46 -33.27 -25.05
C ASP A 787 89.46 -34.32 -26.17
N ILE A 788 89.39 -33.91 -27.45
CA ILE A 788 89.75 -34.84 -28.54
C ILE A 788 91.27 -34.84 -28.67
N THR A 789 91.92 -35.67 -27.86
CA THR A 789 93.31 -36.07 -28.08
C THR A 789 93.39 -36.91 -29.34
N VAL A 790 93.89 -36.34 -30.43
CA VAL A 790 94.50 -37.13 -31.50
C VAL A 790 95.80 -37.69 -30.93
N ASP A 791 95.84 -39.00 -30.71
CA ASP A 791 97.06 -39.72 -30.35
C ASP A 791 97.98 -39.76 -31.58
N GLU A 792 98.75 -38.69 -31.77
CA GLU A 792 99.90 -38.67 -32.68
C GLU A 792 101.16 -39.17 -31.97
N GLY A 793 101.23 -40.49 -31.79
CA GLY A 793 102.42 -41.26 -32.15
C GLY A 793 103.41 -41.65 -31.04
N ILE A 794 103.78 -42.94 -31.07
CA ILE A 794 105.19 -43.31 -31.27
C ILE A 794 105.26 -44.29 -32.45
N GLN A 795 106.08 -43.94 -33.44
CA GLN A 795 106.49 -44.81 -34.54
C GLN A 795 107.48 -45.91 -34.10
N ASP A 796 107.55 -46.94 -34.95
CA ASP A 796 108.65 -47.91 -35.15
C ASP A 796 108.42 -49.27 -34.45
N THR A 797 108.37 -50.42 -35.15
CA THR A 797 109.25 -50.83 -36.25
C THR A 797 108.53 -51.49 -37.44
N GLY A 798 108.72 -50.92 -38.64
CA GLY A 798 108.22 -51.51 -39.89
C GLY A 798 108.51 -50.73 -41.19
N LEU A 799 109.79 -50.40 -41.45
CA LEU A 799 110.40 -49.90 -42.71
C LEU A 799 110.06 -48.43 -43.08
N GLY A 800 110.98 -47.47 -43.23
CA GLY A 800 112.45 -47.46 -43.18
C GLY A 800 112.97 -46.18 -43.86
N LEU A 801 114.06 -45.64 -43.30
CA LEU A 801 115.07 -44.75 -43.91
C LEU A 801 114.92 -43.22 -43.81
N THR A 802 115.53 -42.72 -42.73
CA THR A 802 116.63 -41.72 -42.68
C THR A 802 116.48 -40.33 -43.31
N ASN A 803 116.27 -39.36 -42.39
CA ASN A 803 117.24 -38.32 -41.97
C ASN A 803 117.64 -37.24 -43.00
N HIS A 804 117.07 -36.03 -42.89
CA HIS A 804 117.81 -34.80 -42.51
C HIS A 804 116.94 -33.53 -42.54
N GLN A 805 117.02 -32.78 -41.43
CA GLN A 805 117.17 -31.33 -41.30
C GLN A 805 115.97 -30.36 -41.48
N VAL A 806 116.04 -29.34 -40.60
CA VAL A 806 115.57 -27.94 -40.69
C VAL A 806 114.21 -27.60 -40.02
N GLN A 807 114.32 -27.06 -38.80
CA GLN A 807 113.99 -25.68 -38.39
C GLN A 807 112.57 -25.10 -38.68
N SER A 808 111.91 -24.71 -37.57
CA SER A 808 111.24 -23.41 -37.31
C SER A 808 110.03 -22.93 -38.14
N PHE A 809 109.03 -22.42 -37.39
CA PHE A 809 108.20 -21.23 -37.64
C PHE A 809 107.54 -21.04 -39.02
N ASN A 810 106.21 -20.89 -39.05
CA ASN A 810 105.58 -19.56 -39.00
C ASN A 810 104.05 -19.63 -39.15
N ILE A 811 103.40 -18.92 -38.24
CA ILE A 811 102.08 -18.31 -38.40
C ILE A 811 102.15 -17.34 -39.58
N HIS A 812 101.14 -17.29 -40.45
CA HIS A 812 100.66 -16.04 -41.05
C HIS A 812 99.20 -16.14 -41.52
N LYS A 813 98.38 -15.29 -40.87
CA LYS A 813 97.09 -14.69 -41.23
C LYS A 813 95.93 -15.58 -41.67
#